data_AF-A0AA41Y439-F1
#
_entry.id   AF-A0AA41Y439-F1
#
_cell.length_a   1.000
_cell.length_b   1.000
_cell.length_c   1.000
_cell.angle_alpha   90.00
_cell.angle_beta   90.00
_cell.angle_gamma   90.00
#
_symmetry.space_group_name_H-M   'P 1'
#
loop_
_entity.id
_entity.type
_entity.pdbx_description
1 polymer ?
#
loop_
_entity_poly.entity_id
_entity_poly.type
_entity_poly.pdbx_seq_one_letter_code
_entity_poly.pdbx_strand_id
1 'polypeptide(L)'
;MKNISYFLMLILAVFAFSCEEDFMTPPVKTPVEGTAPVWVNQPSSDIDTVLFKRNEDGALLSLSWTAPVYADNIGVRYFLQLDTKGTNFANPIEFDRIAATEMTVTIGQLNAALMKRYNPAEKVEIEIRIRAASNEHLADLYTEPFSMKVTPYLDVPVPSAFYMMGTATEVGFTSSDALPTLKDGDVFYKYLKLTTDGAFRFSDAQSDGGFAYNYGKFATVSSNIEEAGDEDGNFKFTGETGWYEVKADFTNSELTIAPFQVGSTTYTFDPAEVYLVGDYTDTVAAWSPENSPAMIKKSEGVYTIETAIKDGAMLKFVGQQSWGDLDWGNLGGDGSEGIVGPKGKNGNITFDGGDKTYIVTLDLNKGAYMIEEAAIYLVGDATEAGWDIANAIELKWRSGHNAYIGYIPLKSGHFKFFPAKGSWDNGMGRITDSEDPKGGLLGGENKDIPSTNTTSDFKLYRIAVWYDTDASSYKYSVLDAEMVLVGDATPAGWSIDNGFNMVYAGEGKWVTYADMNASGGFKFFYETGNWNSGYKEYDAVNKPGELSLEGGDPNISTPGEGYYKLTIDTYNMSYTKELIATRKMYLVGSPNGWNINEGIELIWDATNNEWTLTIDLTADDAFKIFAEAGNWDSGFKFKYEMLSFEGGDPNMSTPEGAGNYTIKFSLAKRTLTFTKN
;
A
#
# COMPACT_ATOMS: atom_id res chain seq x y z
N MET A 1 9.03 -48.10 27.47
CA MET A 1 9.97 -47.30 28.30
C MET A 1 9.26 -46.91 29.60
N LYS A 2 9.21 -47.81 30.59
CA LYS A 2 8.47 -47.61 31.85
C LYS A 2 9.36 -47.17 33.03
N ASN A 3 10.64 -46.85 32.76
CA ASN A 3 11.64 -46.56 33.78
C ASN A 3 12.22 -45.12 33.71
N ILE A 4 11.64 -44.23 32.90
CA ILE A 4 12.10 -42.83 32.79
C ILE A 4 11.56 -41.95 33.94
N SER A 5 10.39 -42.27 34.51
CA SER A 5 9.82 -41.51 35.62
C SER A 5 10.59 -41.66 36.93
N TYR A 6 11.25 -42.81 37.16
CA TYR A 6 12.12 -43.01 38.32
C TYR A 6 13.49 -42.34 38.18
N PHE A 7 13.97 -42.15 36.95
CA PHE A 7 15.22 -41.43 36.67
C PHE A 7 15.03 -39.91 36.84
N LEU A 8 13.86 -39.37 36.48
CA LEU A 8 13.52 -37.96 36.71
C LEU A 8 13.29 -37.63 38.20
N MET A 9 12.74 -38.55 39.01
CA MET A 9 12.63 -38.34 40.47
C MET A 9 13.98 -38.44 41.18
N LEU A 10 14.93 -39.25 40.68
CA LEU A 10 16.28 -39.34 41.26
C LEU A 10 17.13 -38.10 40.93
N ILE A 11 16.94 -37.50 39.75
CA ILE A 11 17.63 -36.25 39.38
C ILE A 11 17.01 -35.03 40.09
N LEU A 12 15.69 -35.01 40.33
CA LEU A 12 15.04 -33.96 41.11
C LEU A 12 15.40 -34.02 42.62
N ALA A 13 15.72 -35.21 43.14
CA ALA A 13 16.19 -35.38 44.52
C ALA A 13 17.67 -35.00 44.74
N VAL A 14 18.48 -34.90 43.68
CA VAL A 14 19.91 -34.52 43.76
C VAL A 14 20.10 -33.00 43.61
N PHE A 15 19.12 -32.25 43.07
CA PHE A 15 19.14 -30.78 43.07
C PHE A 15 18.55 -30.12 44.32
N ALA A 16 17.93 -30.89 45.22
CA ALA A 16 17.46 -30.40 46.53
C ALA A 16 18.52 -30.50 47.65
N PHE A 17 19.72 -31.00 47.33
CA PHE A 17 20.91 -30.91 48.18
C PHE A 17 21.92 -29.96 47.51
N SER A 18 21.48 -28.72 47.26
CA SER A 18 22.42 -27.62 47.42
C SER A 18 22.77 -27.61 48.90
N CYS A 19 24.01 -27.95 49.23
CA CYS A 19 24.59 -27.57 50.50
C CYS A 19 24.46 -26.05 50.65
N GLU A 20 23.35 -25.57 51.22
CA GLU A 20 23.48 -24.60 52.30
C GLU A 20 24.34 -25.31 53.33
N GLU A 21 25.66 -25.15 53.23
CA GLU A 21 26.45 -25.23 54.44
C GLU A 21 25.93 -24.09 55.32
N ASP A 22 24.93 -24.42 56.12
CA ASP A 22 24.66 -23.78 57.40
C ASP A 22 25.96 -23.89 58.19
N PHE A 23 26.87 -22.96 57.89
CA PHE A 23 28.00 -22.65 58.74
C PHE A 23 27.36 -22.20 60.04
N MET A 24 27.23 -23.15 60.97
CA MET A 24 27.02 -22.89 62.39
C MET A 24 28.16 -21.96 62.84
N THR A 25 27.99 -20.66 62.64
CA THR A 25 28.94 -19.66 63.09
C THR A 25 28.91 -19.65 64.60
N PRO A 26 30.03 -19.91 65.28
CA PRO A 26 30.05 -19.92 66.73
C PRO A 26 29.60 -18.55 67.27
N PRO A 27 28.81 -18.49 68.36
CA PRO A 27 28.36 -17.24 68.93
C PRO A 27 29.56 -16.42 69.42
N VAL A 28 29.61 -15.17 68.98
CA VAL A 28 30.65 -14.17 69.27
C VAL A 28 30.69 -13.89 70.77
N LYS A 29 31.88 -13.97 71.39
CA LYS A 29 32.03 -13.79 72.85
C LYS A 29 32.32 -12.35 73.29
N THR A 30 32.75 -11.47 72.39
CA THR A 30 32.95 -10.02 72.64
C THR A 30 32.97 -9.23 71.32
N PRO A 31 32.28 -8.07 71.20
CA PRO A 31 32.40 -7.23 70.01
C PRO A 31 33.73 -6.47 70.06
N VAL A 32 34.67 -6.86 69.20
CA VAL A 32 35.86 -6.06 68.88
C VAL A 32 35.71 -5.68 67.40
N GLU A 33 35.71 -4.38 67.10
CA GLU A 33 35.65 -3.87 65.72
C GLU A 33 36.77 -4.50 64.90
N GLY A 34 36.40 -5.19 63.82
CA GLY A 34 37.36 -5.79 62.89
C GLY A 34 38.08 -4.73 62.05
N THR A 35 39.22 -5.09 61.44
CA THR A 35 39.87 -4.22 60.45
C THR A 35 39.15 -4.32 59.12
N ALA A 36 38.72 -3.17 58.59
CA ALA A 36 38.00 -3.08 57.32
C ALA A 36 38.85 -3.55 56.13
N PRO A 37 38.22 -4.08 55.06
CA PRO A 37 38.92 -4.37 53.81
C PRO A 37 39.43 -3.07 53.19
N VAL A 38 40.60 -3.11 52.54
CA VAL A 38 41.22 -1.95 51.87
C VAL A 38 41.45 -2.28 50.41
N TRP A 39 41.24 -1.32 49.51
CA TRP A 39 41.50 -1.50 48.09
C TRP A 39 42.96 -1.83 47.81
N VAL A 40 43.17 -2.90 47.04
CA VAL A 40 44.45 -3.31 46.47
C VAL A 40 44.54 -2.83 45.02
N ASN A 41 43.46 -3.01 44.26
CA ASN A 41 43.29 -2.45 42.93
C ASN A 41 41.92 -1.79 42.81
N GLN A 42 41.92 -0.51 42.49
CA GLN A 42 40.75 0.26 42.10
C GLN A 42 41.19 1.27 41.03
N PRO A 43 40.27 1.72 40.15
CA PRO A 43 40.61 2.81 39.25
C PRO A 43 41.00 4.08 40.00
N SER A 44 41.67 5.02 39.31
CA SER A 44 41.92 6.35 39.86
C SER A 44 40.60 7.05 40.19
N SER A 45 40.60 7.88 41.24
CA SER A 45 39.56 8.88 41.44
C SER A 45 39.44 9.73 40.16
N ASP A 46 38.21 10.08 39.76
CA ASP A 46 37.87 10.91 38.58
C ASP A 46 37.69 10.17 37.24
N ILE A 47 37.28 8.90 37.23
CA ILE A 47 36.72 8.30 35.99
C ILE A 47 35.53 9.14 35.51
N ASP A 48 35.54 9.53 34.24
CA ASP A 48 34.41 10.11 33.52
C ASP A 48 34.25 9.36 32.19
N THR A 49 33.18 8.55 32.06
CA THR A 49 33.01 7.64 30.94
C THR A 49 31.57 7.51 30.47
N VAL A 50 31.39 7.33 29.17
CA VAL A 50 30.11 6.94 28.55
C VAL A 50 30.13 5.44 28.30
N LEU A 51 29.06 4.75 28.70
CA LEU A 51 28.89 3.31 28.45
C LEU A 51 28.30 3.09 27.06
N PHE A 52 28.75 2.03 26.37
CA PHE A 52 28.26 1.68 25.04
C PHE A 52 27.88 0.21 24.97
N LYS A 53 26.73 -0.09 24.37
CA LYS A 53 26.23 -1.47 24.18
C LYS A 53 27.24 -2.34 23.42
N ARG A 54 27.87 -1.81 22.38
CA ARG A 54 28.92 -2.53 21.60
C ARG A 54 30.10 -3.06 22.43
N ASN A 55 30.33 -2.48 23.61
CA ASN A 55 31.41 -2.83 24.51
C ASN A 55 30.90 -3.58 25.75
N GLU A 56 29.65 -4.07 25.76
CA GLU A 56 29.01 -4.59 26.97
C GLU A 56 29.78 -5.72 27.64
N ASP A 57 30.44 -6.58 26.86
CA ASP A 57 31.27 -7.68 27.35
C ASP A 57 32.67 -7.22 27.85
N GLY A 58 33.04 -5.98 27.56
CA GLY A 58 34.31 -5.39 27.95
C GLY A 58 34.39 -5.15 29.46
N ALA A 59 35.51 -5.56 30.07
CA ALA A 59 35.81 -5.25 31.47
C ALA A 59 36.03 -3.74 31.65
N LEU A 60 35.20 -3.10 32.49
CA LEU A 60 35.35 -1.69 32.85
C LEU A 60 36.13 -1.52 34.16
N LEU A 61 35.78 -2.31 35.17
CA LEU A 61 36.41 -2.27 36.49
C LEU A 61 37.07 -3.61 36.77
N SER A 62 38.35 -3.59 37.15
CA SER A 62 39.08 -4.74 37.69
C SER A 62 39.44 -4.43 39.14
N LEU A 63 38.62 -4.87 40.08
CA LEU A 63 38.68 -4.51 41.49
C LEU A 63 39.34 -5.63 42.31
N SER A 64 40.17 -5.26 43.29
CA SER A 64 40.62 -6.18 44.33
C SER A 64 40.85 -5.48 45.66
N TRP A 65 40.70 -6.20 46.76
CA TRP A 65 40.79 -5.67 48.13
C TRP A 65 41.42 -6.67 49.09
N THR A 66 41.86 -6.20 50.25
CA THR A 66 42.34 -7.08 51.33
C THR A 66 41.16 -7.75 52.04
N ALA A 67 41.35 -8.96 52.53
CA ALA A 67 40.36 -9.57 53.42
C ALA A 67 40.22 -8.75 54.72
N PRO A 68 39.01 -8.62 55.28
CA PRO A 68 38.82 -8.00 56.58
C PRO A 68 39.34 -8.92 57.68
N VAL A 69 39.69 -8.33 58.82
CA VAL A 69 40.12 -9.07 60.00
C VAL A 69 39.04 -8.97 61.05
N TYR A 70 38.29 -10.05 61.27
CA TYR A 70 37.39 -10.20 62.42
C TYR A 70 38.14 -10.84 63.60
N ALA A 71 37.64 -10.60 64.82
CA ALA A 71 38.25 -11.15 66.04
C ALA A 71 38.24 -12.68 66.09
N ASP A 72 37.24 -13.30 65.47
CA ASP A 72 37.11 -14.75 65.30
C ASP A 72 37.36 -15.13 63.83
N ASN A 73 37.96 -16.30 63.60
CA ASN A 73 38.19 -16.81 62.24
C ASN A 73 36.87 -17.33 61.63
N ILE A 74 36.16 -16.44 60.95
CA ILE A 74 34.83 -16.67 60.38
C ILE A 74 34.84 -16.46 58.86
N GLY A 75 33.98 -17.18 58.15
CA GLY A 75 33.80 -16.98 56.72
C GLY A 75 33.23 -15.60 56.41
N VAL A 76 33.79 -14.94 55.40
CA VAL A 76 33.36 -13.61 54.94
C VAL A 76 32.86 -13.72 53.50
N ARG A 77 31.86 -12.92 53.16
CA ARG A 77 31.31 -12.74 51.82
C ARG A 77 31.30 -11.25 51.47
N TYR A 78 31.45 -10.97 50.18
CA TYR A 78 31.57 -9.61 49.67
C TYR A 78 30.45 -9.28 48.71
N PHE A 79 30.06 -8.01 48.75
CA PHE A 79 29.09 -7.42 47.84
C PHE A 79 29.66 -6.10 47.33
N LEU A 80 29.67 -5.92 46.01
CA LEU A 80 29.91 -4.62 45.42
C LEU A 80 28.65 -3.77 45.61
N GLN A 81 28.80 -2.60 46.20
CA GLN A 81 27.73 -1.62 46.37
C GLN A 81 28.04 -0.37 45.56
N LEU A 82 27.03 0.15 44.87
CA LEU A 82 27.07 1.48 44.27
C LEU A 82 25.88 2.32 44.73
N ASP A 83 26.08 3.61 44.93
CA ASP A 83 25.01 4.57 45.25
C ASP A 83 25.32 5.93 44.61
N THR A 84 24.34 6.83 44.58
CA THR A 84 24.53 8.22 44.19
C THR A 84 25.54 8.87 45.13
N LYS A 85 26.51 9.61 44.57
CA LYS A 85 27.55 10.24 45.37
C LYS A 85 26.97 11.14 46.46
N GLY A 86 27.47 11.00 47.69
CA GLY A 86 27.07 11.83 48.83
C GLY A 86 25.80 11.40 49.54
N THR A 87 25.13 10.32 49.11
CA THR A 87 24.01 9.72 49.85
C THR A 87 24.46 8.77 50.96
N ASN A 88 25.77 8.55 51.06
CA ASN A 88 26.39 7.71 52.08
C ASN A 88 25.84 6.26 52.06
N PHE A 89 25.55 5.74 50.86
CA PHE A 89 24.99 4.41 50.64
C PHE A 89 23.69 4.16 51.39
N ALA A 90 22.81 5.16 51.46
CA ALA A 90 21.49 5.04 52.09
C ALA A 90 20.59 4.03 51.37
N ASN A 91 20.72 3.92 50.04
CA ASN A 91 19.97 2.98 49.21
C ASN A 91 20.91 2.37 48.15
N PRO A 92 21.85 1.50 48.52
CA PRO A 92 22.83 0.99 47.57
C PRO A 92 22.20 0.02 46.58
N ILE A 93 22.62 0.09 45.32
CA ILE A 93 22.47 -1.01 44.37
C ILE A 93 23.57 -2.02 44.70
N GLU A 94 23.17 -3.25 45.04
CA GLU A 94 24.06 -4.31 45.47
C GLU A 94 24.16 -5.39 44.38
N PHE A 95 25.40 -5.85 44.10
CA PHE A 95 25.69 -6.94 43.18
C PHE A 95 25.62 -8.30 43.89
N ASP A 96 25.66 -9.37 43.10
CA ASP A 96 25.65 -10.74 43.63
C ASP A 96 26.82 -11.01 44.59
N ARG A 97 26.52 -11.84 45.59
CA ARG A 97 27.44 -12.23 46.65
C ARG A 97 28.60 -13.06 46.10
N ILE A 98 29.84 -12.70 46.47
CA ILE A 98 31.05 -13.46 46.13
C ILE A 98 31.89 -13.83 47.35
N ALA A 99 32.78 -14.82 47.19
CA ALA A 99 33.75 -15.22 48.22
C ALA A 99 35.19 -14.74 47.94
N ALA A 100 35.51 -14.45 46.68
CA ALA A 100 36.81 -13.94 46.28
C ALA A 100 37.02 -12.49 46.72
N THR A 101 38.28 -12.08 46.85
CA THR A 101 38.69 -10.69 47.15
C THR A 101 39.05 -9.90 45.89
N GLU A 102 38.49 -10.31 44.76
CA GLU A 102 38.63 -9.68 43.45
C GLU A 102 37.32 -9.80 42.66
N MET A 103 37.06 -8.85 41.79
CA MET A 103 35.88 -8.81 40.92
C MET A 103 36.20 -8.05 39.64
N THR A 104 35.71 -8.55 38.51
CA THR A 104 35.64 -7.79 37.26
C THR A 104 34.19 -7.36 37.02
N VAL A 105 33.98 -6.08 36.74
CA VAL A 105 32.67 -5.54 36.35
C VAL A 105 32.75 -5.15 34.89
N THR A 106 31.90 -5.75 34.08
CA THR A 106 31.76 -5.42 32.65
C THR A 106 30.93 -4.16 32.46
N ILE A 107 31.03 -3.55 31.26
CA ILE A 107 30.23 -2.39 30.88
C ILE A 107 28.73 -2.71 30.94
N GLY A 108 28.31 -3.88 30.45
CA GLY A 108 26.91 -4.31 30.46
C GLY A 108 26.37 -4.49 31.88
N GLN A 109 27.17 -5.11 32.77
CA GLN A 109 26.78 -5.27 34.17
C GLN A 109 26.62 -3.93 34.89
N LEU A 110 27.53 -2.97 34.66
CA LEU A 110 27.39 -1.64 35.25
C LEU A 110 26.17 -0.91 34.67
N ASN A 111 25.96 -0.97 33.35
CA ASN A 111 24.81 -0.34 32.70
C ASN A 111 23.49 -0.87 33.25
N ALA A 112 23.34 -2.19 33.33
CA ALA A 112 22.14 -2.85 33.87
C ALA A 112 21.90 -2.48 35.34
N ALA A 113 22.95 -2.26 36.13
CA ALA A 113 22.82 -1.77 37.50
C ALA A 113 22.33 -0.32 37.54
N LEU A 114 22.93 0.57 36.74
CA LEU A 114 22.58 1.99 36.69
C LEU A 114 21.16 2.25 36.19
N MET A 115 20.72 1.50 35.16
CA MET A 115 19.38 1.62 34.57
C MET A 115 18.23 1.28 35.55
N LYS A 116 18.53 0.72 36.73
CA LYS A 116 17.54 0.54 37.82
C LYS A 116 17.15 1.85 38.50
N ARG A 117 17.95 2.91 38.33
CA ARG A 117 17.80 4.19 39.04
C ARG A 117 17.90 5.41 38.16
N TYR A 118 18.80 5.40 37.18
CA TYR A 118 19.12 6.56 36.38
C TYR A 118 18.53 6.43 34.98
N ASN A 119 18.22 7.57 34.37
CA ASN A 119 17.81 7.59 32.97
C ASN A 119 19.02 7.31 32.07
N PRO A 120 18.80 6.69 30.89
CA PRO A 120 19.85 6.59 29.89
C PRO A 120 20.31 7.99 29.45
N ALA A 121 21.53 8.08 28.92
CA ALA A 121 22.19 9.32 28.47
C ALA A 121 22.39 10.41 29.55
N GLU A 122 21.94 10.19 30.78
CA GLU A 122 22.15 11.08 31.91
C GLU A 122 23.53 10.83 32.52
N LYS A 123 24.41 11.85 32.55
CA LYS A 123 25.67 11.74 33.26
C LYS A 123 25.44 11.81 34.77
N VAL A 124 25.77 10.75 35.48
CA VAL A 124 25.56 10.64 36.93
C VAL A 124 26.88 10.45 37.67
N GLU A 125 26.98 11.01 38.88
CA GLU A 125 28.11 10.75 39.79
C GLU A 125 27.71 9.67 40.82
N ILE A 126 28.44 8.56 40.82
CA ILE A 126 28.23 7.45 41.75
C ILE A 126 29.43 7.24 42.67
N GLU A 127 29.19 6.63 43.83
CA GLU A 127 30.20 6.10 44.73
C GLU A 127 30.13 4.58 44.78
N ILE A 128 31.29 3.93 44.88
CA ILE A 128 31.44 2.48 44.88
C ILE A 128 32.21 2.04 46.12
N ARG A 129 31.73 0.99 46.80
CA ARG A 129 32.43 0.33 47.92
C ARG A 129 32.20 -1.18 47.93
N ILE A 130 33.06 -1.91 48.64
CA ILE A 130 32.79 -3.30 49.02
C ILE A 130 32.18 -3.33 50.40
N ARG A 131 31.06 -4.04 50.55
CA ARG A 131 30.52 -4.50 51.83
C ARG A 131 31.04 -5.91 52.10
N ALA A 132 31.76 -6.08 53.20
CA ALA A 132 32.18 -7.36 53.73
C ALA A 132 31.25 -7.76 54.88
N ALA A 133 30.55 -8.88 54.69
CA ALA A 133 29.59 -9.42 55.64
C ALA A 133 30.04 -10.82 56.09
N SER A 134 29.83 -11.16 57.36
CA SER A 134 30.20 -12.47 57.91
C SER A 134 28.96 -13.25 58.37
N ASN A 135 28.37 -12.87 59.50
CA ASN A 135 27.12 -13.40 60.03
C ASN A 135 26.24 -12.28 60.61
N GLU A 136 24.99 -12.61 60.95
CA GLU A 136 23.98 -11.65 61.43
C GLU A 136 24.30 -11.00 62.79
N HIS A 137 25.29 -11.50 63.53
CA HIS A 137 25.68 -10.98 64.85
C HIS A 137 26.85 -10.00 64.81
N LEU A 138 27.46 -9.79 63.64
CA LEU A 138 28.60 -8.91 63.46
C LEU A 138 28.25 -7.75 62.54
N ALA A 139 28.84 -6.60 62.83
CA ALA A 139 28.73 -5.45 61.95
C ALA A 139 29.44 -5.73 60.61
N ASP A 140 28.81 -5.29 59.53
CA ASP A 140 29.45 -5.26 58.21
C ASP A 140 30.62 -4.28 58.21
N LEU A 141 31.69 -4.65 57.51
CA LEU A 141 32.86 -3.80 57.30
C LEU A 141 32.92 -3.34 55.86
N TYR A 142 33.47 -2.16 55.61
CA TYR A 142 33.41 -1.52 54.29
C TYR A 142 34.77 -1.00 53.86
N THR A 143 35.07 -1.08 52.56
CA THR A 143 36.17 -0.29 52.01
C THR A 143 35.82 1.21 52.04
N GLU A 144 36.83 2.07 52.01
CA GLU A 144 36.63 3.48 51.67
C GLU A 144 35.96 3.60 50.29
N PRO A 145 34.95 4.47 50.10
CA PRO A 145 34.32 4.62 48.80
C PRO A 145 35.20 5.40 47.83
N PHE A 146 35.10 5.10 46.54
CA PHE A 146 35.64 5.93 45.46
C PHE A 146 34.52 6.38 44.51
N SER A 147 34.66 7.56 43.90
CA SER A 147 33.64 8.12 43.00
C SER A 147 33.99 7.93 41.52
N MET A 148 32.96 7.86 40.67
CA MET A 148 33.07 7.94 39.21
C MET A 148 31.87 8.67 38.59
N LYS A 149 32.10 9.30 37.45
CA LYS A 149 31.06 9.85 36.57
C LYS A 149 30.81 8.89 35.43
N VAL A 150 29.54 8.59 35.20
CA VAL A 150 29.15 7.59 34.21
C VAL A 150 27.87 7.99 33.52
N THR A 151 27.82 7.80 32.20
CA THR A 151 26.61 7.98 31.40
C THR A 151 26.15 6.60 30.89
N PRO A 152 25.01 6.06 31.39
CA PRO A 152 24.49 4.79 30.91
C PRO A 152 23.83 4.93 29.53
N TYR A 153 23.70 3.82 28.81
CA TYR A 153 22.99 3.74 27.53
C TYR A 153 21.63 3.05 27.72
N LEU A 154 20.70 3.34 26.80
CA LEU A 154 19.38 2.68 26.75
C LEU A 154 19.55 1.21 26.34
N ASP A 155 19.28 0.29 27.27
CA ASP A 155 19.37 -1.16 27.02
C ASP A 155 18.01 -1.74 26.62
N VAL A 156 17.55 -1.38 25.42
CA VAL A 156 16.35 -1.96 24.79
C VAL A 156 16.75 -2.76 23.55
N PRO A 157 15.99 -3.80 23.16
CA PRO A 157 16.21 -4.49 21.90
C PRO A 157 16.20 -3.50 20.73
N VAL A 158 17.13 -3.67 19.80
CA VAL A 158 17.12 -2.90 18.55
C VAL A 158 15.79 -3.21 17.83
N PRO A 159 14.98 -2.19 17.49
CA PRO A 159 13.66 -2.43 16.95
C PRO A 159 13.74 -3.09 15.56
N SER A 160 12.65 -3.70 15.11
CA SER A 160 12.59 -4.29 13.76
C SER A 160 12.33 -3.23 12.68
N ALA A 161 11.62 -2.17 13.03
CA ALA A 161 11.34 -0.99 12.21
C ALA A 161 11.48 0.28 13.06
N PHE A 162 11.71 1.42 12.42
CA PHE A 162 11.92 2.68 13.11
C PHE A 162 11.36 3.82 12.25
N TYR A 163 10.52 4.65 12.86
CA TYR A 163 9.75 5.67 12.18
C TYR A 163 10.03 7.03 12.80
N MET A 164 10.19 8.06 11.98
CA MET A 164 10.46 9.43 12.39
C MET A 164 9.20 10.29 12.24
N MET A 165 8.92 11.12 13.24
CA MET A 165 7.78 12.05 13.21
C MET A 165 8.11 13.32 13.98
N GLY A 166 7.37 14.39 13.72
CA GLY A 166 7.40 15.65 14.46
C GLY A 166 7.34 16.87 13.54
N THR A 167 7.21 18.06 14.14
CA THR A 167 7.12 19.34 13.42
C THR A 167 8.39 19.74 12.67
N ALA A 168 9.53 19.09 12.95
CA ALA A 168 10.72 19.20 12.09
C ALA A 168 10.53 18.53 10.72
N THR A 169 9.58 17.60 10.61
CA THR A 169 9.27 16.85 9.39
C THR A 169 7.91 17.28 8.83
N GLU A 170 7.63 16.95 7.57
CA GLU A 170 6.36 17.30 6.90
C GLU A 170 5.12 16.67 7.56
N VAL A 171 5.27 15.58 8.30
CA VAL A 171 4.14 14.78 8.82
C VAL A 171 3.67 15.18 10.21
N GLY A 172 4.35 16.14 10.86
CA GLY A 172 4.01 16.52 12.24
C GLY A 172 4.05 15.34 13.21
N PHE A 173 3.30 15.42 14.33
CA PHE A 173 3.18 14.34 15.30
C PHE A 173 2.00 13.39 15.00
N THR A 174 1.85 13.00 13.73
CA THR A 174 0.81 12.05 13.30
C THR A 174 1.40 10.64 13.21
N SER A 175 1.09 9.77 14.19
CA SER A 175 1.70 8.43 14.30
C SER A 175 1.45 7.53 13.08
N SER A 176 0.27 7.63 12.45
CA SER A 176 -0.08 6.87 11.23
C SER A 176 0.75 7.28 10.01
N ASP A 177 1.27 8.50 10.02
CA ASP A 177 1.99 9.10 8.89
C ASP A 177 3.50 9.13 9.17
N ALA A 178 3.95 8.57 10.30
CA ALA A 178 5.35 8.57 10.71
C ALA A 178 6.24 7.96 9.63
N LEU A 179 7.34 8.65 9.31
CA LEU A 179 8.14 8.37 8.14
C LEU A 179 9.07 7.17 8.38
N PRO A 180 9.02 6.11 7.55
CA PRO A 180 9.90 4.96 7.72
C PRO A 180 11.36 5.32 7.43
N THR A 181 12.26 4.68 8.16
CA THR A 181 13.71 4.72 7.96
C THR A 181 14.20 3.39 7.38
N LEU A 182 15.35 3.39 6.71
CA LEU A 182 16.01 2.16 6.27
C LEU A 182 16.86 1.60 7.41
N LYS A 183 16.76 0.29 7.65
CA LYS A 183 17.58 -0.45 8.61
C LYS A 183 18.78 -1.10 7.92
N ASP A 184 19.98 -0.89 8.45
CA ASP A 184 21.22 -1.59 8.09
C ASP A 184 21.93 -2.05 9.37
N GLY A 185 21.84 -3.35 9.68
CA GLY A 185 22.26 -3.89 10.96
C GLY A 185 21.50 -3.22 12.13
N ASP A 186 22.26 -2.59 13.04
CA ASP A 186 21.72 -1.88 14.21
C ASP A 186 21.65 -0.35 13.99
N VAL A 187 21.71 0.08 12.73
CA VAL A 187 21.64 1.48 12.33
C VAL A 187 20.38 1.73 11.51
N PHE A 188 19.68 2.80 11.83
CA PHE A 188 18.55 3.30 11.06
C PHE A 188 18.91 4.64 10.44
N TYR A 189 18.54 4.84 9.18
CA TYR A 189 18.83 6.09 8.51
C TYR A 189 17.78 6.49 7.48
N LYS A 190 17.69 7.81 7.25
CA LYS A 190 16.79 8.41 6.27
C LYS A 190 17.38 9.73 5.79
N TYR A 191 17.09 10.07 4.53
CA TYR A 191 17.41 11.38 3.97
C TYR A 191 16.12 12.15 3.73
N LEU A 192 15.95 13.32 4.34
CA LEU A 192 14.70 14.09 4.27
C LEU A 192 14.94 15.57 4.60
N LYS A 193 13.92 16.41 4.34
CA LYS A 193 13.90 17.79 4.81
C LYS A 193 13.72 17.82 6.33
N LEU A 194 14.53 18.63 7.00
CA LEU A 194 14.29 19.05 8.39
C LEU A 194 14.12 20.56 8.45
N THR A 195 13.14 21.01 9.22
CA THR A 195 12.81 22.42 9.44
C THR A 195 13.44 22.90 10.75
N THR A 196 14.17 24.03 10.69
CA THR A 196 14.76 24.68 11.86
C THR A 196 13.72 24.91 12.96
N ASP A 197 14.14 24.70 14.21
CA ASP A 197 13.35 24.81 15.44
C ASP A 197 12.17 23.83 15.55
N GLY A 198 11.99 22.92 14.59
CA GLY A 198 11.01 21.85 14.69
C GLY A 198 11.40 20.78 15.71
N ALA A 199 10.40 20.21 16.37
CA ALA A 199 10.57 19.08 17.28
C ALA A 199 10.40 17.75 16.53
N PHE A 200 11.06 16.67 16.98
CA PHE A 200 10.91 15.33 16.43
C PHE A 200 11.22 14.24 17.44
N ARG A 201 10.74 13.03 17.14
CA ARG A 201 11.08 11.79 17.84
C ARG A 201 11.02 10.61 16.89
N PHE A 202 11.42 9.45 17.39
CA PHE A 202 11.21 8.19 16.69
C PHE A 202 10.28 7.25 17.46
N SER A 203 9.75 6.27 16.75
CA SER A 203 8.91 5.19 17.28
C SER A 203 9.29 3.86 16.62
N ASP A 204 9.11 2.75 17.31
CA ASP A 204 9.23 1.40 16.73
C ASP A 204 7.96 0.93 16.01
N ALA A 205 6.90 1.75 16.01
CA ALA A 205 5.64 1.50 15.31
C ALA A 205 5.12 2.74 14.60
N GLN A 206 4.53 2.55 13.42
CA GLN A 206 3.77 3.56 12.65
C GLN A 206 2.29 3.60 13.12
N SER A 207 2.10 3.65 14.43
CA SER A 207 0.80 3.67 15.07
C SER A 207 0.95 4.20 16.48
N ASP A 208 -0.17 4.54 17.11
CA ASP A 208 -0.17 4.87 18.53
C ASP A 208 0.27 3.65 19.36
N GLY A 209 0.93 3.92 20.49
CA GLY A 209 1.39 2.90 21.44
C GLY A 209 2.78 2.31 21.16
N GLY A 210 3.47 2.75 20.11
CA GLY A 210 4.90 2.44 19.90
C GLY A 210 5.78 3.04 21.01
N PHE A 211 6.96 2.43 21.22
CA PHE A 211 7.94 2.95 22.15
C PHE A 211 8.56 4.24 21.59
N ALA A 212 8.41 5.35 22.33
CA ALA A 212 8.95 6.64 21.95
C ALA A 212 10.46 6.74 22.25
N TYR A 213 11.23 7.02 21.21
CA TYR A 213 12.65 7.36 21.30
C TYR A 213 12.79 8.88 21.14
N ASN A 214 12.87 9.57 22.27
CA ASN A 214 12.90 11.02 22.41
C ASN A 214 14.27 11.48 22.99
N TYR A 215 14.39 12.76 23.36
CA TYR A 215 15.66 13.29 23.88
C TYR A 215 16.13 12.51 25.12
N GLY A 216 17.44 12.29 25.23
CA GLY A 216 18.02 11.46 26.30
C GLY A 216 17.95 9.94 26.06
N LYS A 217 17.46 9.47 24.92
CA LYS A 217 17.51 8.03 24.57
C LYS A 217 18.81 7.61 23.85
N PHE A 218 19.58 8.57 23.35
CA PHE A 218 20.91 8.35 22.77
C PHE A 218 21.95 9.07 23.63
N ALA A 219 23.03 8.36 23.97
CA ALA A 219 24.11 8.89 24.80
C ALA A 219 24.87 10.04 24.13
N THR A 220 24.91 10.05 22.78
CA THR A 220 25.52 11.11 21.99
C THR A 220 24.55 11.59 20.92
N VAL A 221 24.41 12.90 20.78
CA VAL A 221 23.60 13.54 19.74
C VAL A 221 24.43 14.62 19.03
N SER A 222 24.16 14.86 17.74
CA SER A 222 24.81 15.95 17.00
C SER A 222 24.53 17.33 17.61
N SER A 223 25.44 18.28 17.38
CA SER A 223 25.36 19.64 17.97
C SER A 223 24.19 20.49 17.47
N ASN A 224 23.53 20.06 16.40
CA ASN A 224 22.31 20.66 15.84
C ASN A 224 21.03 20.02 16.42
N ILE A 225 21.13 19.41 17.60
CA ILE A 225 20.03 18.76 18.32
C ILE A 225 20.06 19.23 19.78
N GLU A 226 18.92 19.68 20.28
CA GLU A 226 18.71 20.01 21.70
C GLU A 226 17.40 19.40 22.23
N GLU A 227 17.15 19.54 23.52
CA GLU A 227 15.86 19.15 24.12
C GLU A 227 14.79 20.18 23.76
N ALA A 228 13.62 19.73 23.30
CA ALA A 228 12.54 20.63 22.88
C ALA A 228 11.85 21.36 24.04
N GLY A 229 11.96 20.83 25.26
CA GLY A 229 11.29 21.38 26.45
C GLY A 229 9.76 21.21 26.43
N ASP A 230 9.25 20.31 25.59
CA ASP A 230 7.84 19.90 25.60
C ASP A 230 7.58 18.78 26.62
N GLU A 231 6.30 18.50 26.89
CA GLU A 231 5.89 17.50 27.90
C GLU A 231 6.41 16.08 27.58
N ASP A 232 6.62 15.80 26.29
CA ASP A 232 7.07 14.51 25.77
C ASP A 232 8.61 14.40 25.71
N GLY A 233 9.37 15.46 26.03
CA GLY A 233 10.83 15.46 25.98
C GLY A 233 11.41 15.18 24.60
N ASN A 234 10.80 15.71 23.53
CA ASN A 234 11.23 15.46 22.15
C ASN A 234 12.61 16.08 21.84
N PHE A 235 13.23 15.61 20.75
CA PHE A 235 14.37 16.32 20.17
C PHE A 235 13.89 17.60 19.51
N LYS A 236 14.72 18.64 19.50
CA LYS A 236 14.55 19.84 18.69
C LYS A 236 15.72 19.98 17.72
N PHE A 237 15.42 20.16 16.44
CA PHE A 237 16.42 20.39 15.41
C PHE A 237 16.78 21.87 15.35
N THR A 238 18.07 22.21 15.50
CA THR A 238 18.57 23.59 15.55
C THR A 238 19.43 23.98 14.35
N GLY A 239 19.63 23.05 13.40
CA GLY A 239 20.31 23.35 12.14
C GLY A 239 19.44 24.19 11.19
N GLU A 240 20.06 24.73 10.14
CA GLU A 240 19.33 25.43 9.07
C GLU A 240 18.37 24.48 8.34
N THR A 241 17.18 24.96 7.94
CA THR A 241 16.23 24.17 7.16
C THR A 241 16.90 23.66 5.88
N GLY A 242 16.86 22.35 5.67
CA GLY A 242 17.66 21.72 4.61
C GLY A 242 17.38 20.23 4.49
N TRP A 243 18.09 19.56 3.58
CA TRP A 243 17.98 18.12 3.36
C TRP A 243 19.15 17.39 4.03
N TYR A 244 18.84 16.49 4.95
CA TYR A 244 19.81 15.91 5.88
C TYR A 244 19.80 14.40 5.84
N GLU A 245 20.97 13.79 6.06
CA GLU A 245 21.08 12.42 6.56
C GLU A 245 20.77 12.43 8.06
N VAL A 246 19.72 11.72 8.45
CA VAL A 246 19.38 11.41 9.84
C VAL A 246 19.75 9.96 10.09
N LYS A 247 20.64 9.70 11.05
CA LYS A 247 21.14 8.35 11.36
C LYS A 247 21.09 8.08 12.87
N ALA A 248 20.33 7.07 13.27
CA ALA A 248 20.25 6.55 14.62
C ALA A 248 21.02 5.22 14.73
N ASP A 249 22.09 5.23 15.49
CA ASP A 249 23.02 4.11 15.66
C ASP A 249 22.85 3.51 17.07
N PHE A 250 22.21 2.34 17.15
CA PHE A 250 21.96 1.67 18.43
C PHE A 250 23.21 0.97 18.98
N THR A 251 24.17 0.61 18.11
CA THR A 251 25.46 0.03 18.53
C THR A 251 26.26 1.06 19.32
N ASN A 252 26.27 2.31 18.84
CA ASN A 252 27.05 3.40 19.38
C ASN A 252 26.25 4.33 20.31
N SER A 253 24.94 4.10 20.47
CA SER A 253 24.01 4.99 21.18
C SER A 253 24.13 6.45 20.72
N GLU A 254 24.12 6.63 19.39
CA GLU A 254 24.39 7.91 18.74
C GLU A 254 23.26 8.31 17.78
N LEU A 255 22.81 9.56 17.85
CA LEU A 255 21.95 10.17 16.84
C LEU A 255 22.71 11.27 16.11
N THR A 256 22.99 11.05 14.82
CA THR A 256 23.67 12.02 13.97
C THR A 256 22.76 12.63 12.93
N ILE A 257 22.85 13.95 12.74
CA ILE A 257 22.16 14.69 11.68
C ILE A 257 23.18 15.55 10.93
N ALA A 258 23.42 15.23 9.65
CA ALA A 258 24.43 15.90 8.83
C ALA A 258 23.90 16.26 7.43
N PRO A 259 24.26 17.43 6.86
CA PRO A 259 23.96 17.72 5.46
C PRO A 259 24.61 16.67 4.55
N PHE A 260 23.89 16.24 3.51
CA PHE A 260 24.47 15.32 2.53
C PHE A 260 25.11 16.09 1.37
N GLN A 261 26.37 15.76 1.07
CA GLN A 261 27.15 16.42 0.02
C GLN A 261 27.86 15.40 -0.87
N VAL A 262 27.87 15.66 -2.18
CA VAL A 262 28.68 14.93 -3.16
C VAL A 262 29.58 15.93 -3.86
N GLY A 263 30.90 15.78 -3.72
CA GLY A 263 31.85 16.78 -4.21
C GLY A 263 31.64 18.13 -3.51
N SER A 264 31.38 19.18 -4.28
CA SER A 264 31.02 20.52 -3.76
C SER A 264 29.51 20.77 -3.70
N THR A 265 28.70 19.78 -4.09
CA THR A 265 27.25 19.92 -4.23
C THR A 265 26.56 19.45 -2.95
N THR A 266 25.85 20.35 -2.29
CA THR A 266 24.94 20.00 -1.18
C THR A 266 23.57 19.65 -1.73
N TYR A 267 23.03 18.52 -1.30
CA TYR A 267 21.66 18.14 -1.63
C TYR A 267 20.68 19.13 -1.01
N THR A 268 19.66 19.52 -1.78
CA THR A 268 18.57 20.38 -1.33
C THR A 268 17.25 19.64 -1.40
N PHE A 269 16.27 20.10 -0.66
CA PHE A 269 14.91 19.55 -0.70
C PHE A 269 14.06 20.17 -1.81
N ASP A 270 14.54 21.22 -2.49
CA ASP A 270 13.79 21.97 -3.50
C ASP A 270 14.64 22.34 -4.74
N PRO A 271 15.15 21.36 -5.50
CA PRO A 271 15.82 21.63 -6.77
C PRO A 271 14.91 22.37 -7.76
N ALA A 272 15.49 23.17 -8.66
CA ALA A 272 14.69 23.93 -9.64
C ALA A 272 13.92 23.00 -10.59
N GLU A 273 14.57 21.91 -11.02
CA GLU A 273 14.03 20.92 -11.95
C GLU A 273 14.39 19.51 -11.49
N VAL A 274 13.52 18.55 -11.78
CA VAL A 274 13.74 17.11 -11.57
C VAL A 274 13.27 16.39 -12.83
N TYR A 275 13.97 15.33 -13.22
CA TYR A 275 13.65 14.51 -14.39
C TYR A 275 13.51 13.05 -13.98
N LEU A 276 12.57 12.34 -14.62
CA LEU A 276 12.45 10.89 -14.50
C LEU A 276 13.32 10.22 -15.57
N VAL A 277 14.27 9.39 -15.14
CA VAL A 277 15.24 8.70 -16.00
C VAL A 277 15.09 7.21 -15.78
N GLY A 278 15.10 6.42 -16.86
CA GLY A 278 14.99 4.98 -16.73
C GLY A 278 14.76 4.33 -18.08
N ASP A 279 14.34 3.07 -18.08
CA ASP A 279 13.95 2.32 -19.27
C ASP A 279 12.43 2.05 -19.31
N TYR A 280 11.64 2.90 -18.65
CA TYR A 280 10.22 2.70 -18.35
C TYR A 280 9.28 2.74 -19.54
N THR A 281 9.70 3.28 -20.68
CA THR A 281 8.88 3.37 -21.90
C THR A 281 9.76 3.39 -23.13
N ASP A 282 9.25 2.89 -24.26
CA ASP A 282 9.95 2.91 -25.55
C ASP A 282 9.94 4.29 -26.23
N THR A 283 9.13 5.24 -25.72
CA THR A 283 9.01 6.59 -26.27
C THR A 283 10.06 7.58 -25.73
N VAL A 284 10.78 7.21 -24.67
CA VAL A 284 11.83 8.01 -24.04
C VAL A 284 13.15 7.24 -24.15
N ALA A 285 14.23 7.94 -24.51
CA ALA A 285 15.54 7.29 -24.63
C ALA A 285 16.00 6.74 -23.28
N ALA A 286 16.22 5.42 -23.23
CA ALA A 286 16.56 4.74 -21.98
C ALA A 286 17.87 5.27 -21.38
N TRP A 287 17.88 5.52 -20.07
CA TRP A 287 19.06 5.94 -19.31
C TRP A 287 19.76 7.22 -19.82
N SER A 288 18.98 8.15 -20.38
CA SER A 288 19.49 9.38 -20.99
C SER A 288 18.88 10.63 -20.32
N PRO A 289 19.46 11.13 -19.21
CA PRO A 289 19.01 12.33 -18.52
C PRO A 289 18.79 13.55 -19.42
N GLU A 290 19.62 13.72 -20.45
CA GLU A 290 19.52 14.82 -21.41
C GLU A 290 18.28 14.75 -22.32
N ASN A 291 17.68 13.57 -22.46
CA ASN A 291 16.47 13.32 -23.24
C ASN A 291 15.26 12.96 -22.37
N SER A 292 15.43 12.90 -21.05
CA SER A 292 14.38 12.57 -20.10
C SER A 292 13.40 13.73 -19.90
N PRO A 293 12.09 13.44 -19.75
CA PRO A 293 11.09 14.47 -19.47
C PRO A 293 11.27 15.08 -18.08
N ALA A 294 11.07 16.40 -18.00
CA ALA A 294 10.99 17.11 -16.73
C ALA A 294 9.71 16.73 -15.98
N MET A 295 9.83 16.53 -14.68
CA MET A 295 8.71 16.37 -13.77
C MET A 295 8.08 17.74 -13.46
N ILE A 296 6.78 17.75 -13.22
CA ILE A 296 6.01 18.93 -12.84
C ILE A 296 6.17 19.16 -11.33
N LYS A 297 6.75 20.30 -10.94
CA LYS A 297 6.77 20.73 -9.54
C LYS A 297 5.36 21.13 -9.08
N LYS A 298 4.82 20.43 -8.08
CA LYS A 298 3.48 20.69 -7.52
C LYS A 298 3.51 21.67 -6.35
N SER A 299 4.53 21.54 -5.51
CA SER A 299 4.83 22.41 -4.39
C SER A 299 6.33 22.36 -4.11
N GLU A 300 6.79 23.11 -3.10
CA GLU A 300 8.19 23.06 -2.66
C GLU A 300 8.60 21.61 -2.33
N GLY A 301 9.59 21.08 -3.04
CA GLY A 301 10.12 19.74 -2.85
C GLY A 301 9.27 18.56 -3.32
N VAL A 302 8.14 18.81 -4.01
CA VAL A 302 7.24 17.76 -4.52
C VAL A 302 7.09 17.85 -6.04
N TYR A 303 7.42 16.76 -6.73
CA TYR A 303 7.46 16.67 -8.19
C TYR A 303 6.68 15.47 -8.67
N THR A 304 5.94 15.61 -9.77
CA THR A 304 5.12 14.54 -10.33
C THR A 304 5.30 14.42 -11.84
N ILE A 305 5.19 13.22 -12.40
CA ILE A 305 5.05 13.00 -13.85
C ILE A 305 4.03 11.91 -14.11
N GLU A 306 3.17 12.13 -15.11
CA GLU A 306 2.28 11.11 -15.63
C GLU A 306 2.97 10.43 -16.82
N THR A 307 3.21 9.13 -16.75
CA THR A 307 3.90 8.40 -17.81
C THR A 307 3.51 6.93 -17.88
N ALA A 308 3.63 6.33 -19.06
CA ALA A 308 3.48 4.89 -19.22
C ALA A 308 4.72 4.18 -18.64
N ILE A 309 4.50 3.11 -17.89
CA ILE A 309 5.58 2.29 -17.30
C ILE A 309 5.38 0.84 -17.72
N LYS A 310 6.37 0.27 -18.39
CA LYS A 310 6.37 -1.13 -18.81
C LYS A 310 6.63 -2.09 -17.64
N ASP A 311 6.40 -3.39 -17.87
CA ASP A 311 6.74 -4.44 -16.91
C ASP A 311 8.27 -4.55 -16.70
N GLY A 312 8.72 -4.73 -15.46
CA GLY A 312 10.14 -4.80 -15.11
C GLY A 312 10.93 -3.51 -15.31
N ALA A 313 10.27 -2.34 -15.34
CA ALA A 313 10.92 -1.06 -15.55
C ALA A 313 11.86 -0.69 -14.40
N MET A 314 12.93 0.04 -14.73
CA MET A 314 13.86 0.63 -13.78
C MET A 314 13.85 2.15 -13.91
N LEU A 315 13.71 2.84 -12.78
CA LEU A 315 13.56 4.29 -12.68
C LEU A 315 14.63 4.91 -11.75
N LYS A 316 14.94 6.17 -12.01
CA LYS A 316 15.71 7.10 -11.18
C LYS A 316 15.21 8.52 -11.36
N PHE A 317 15.54 9.38 -10.40
CA PHE A 317 15.32 10.82 -10.49
C PHE A 317 16.66 11.54 -10.60
N VAL A 318 16.72 12.61 -11.39
CA VAL A 318 17.91 13.46 -11.48
C VAL A 318 17.52 14.93 -11.38
N GLY A 319 18.32 15.73 -10.68
CA GLY A 319 18.11 17.16 -10.48
C GLY A 319 18.72 18.04 -11.58
N GLN A 320 19.24 17.43 -12.65
CA GLN A 320 19.82 18.10 -13.80
C GLN A 320 19.71 17.21 -15.06
N GLN A 321 19.74 17.80 -16.25
CA GLN A 321 19.71 17.09 -17.55
C GLN A 321 21.05 16.42 -17.93
N SER A 322 21.69 15.79 -16.95
CA SER A 322 22.90 14.99 -17.13
C SER A 322 23.08 14.09 -15.91
N TRP A 323 23.87 13.03 -16.07
CA TRP A 323 24.40 12.35 -14.89
C TRP A 323 25.35 13.30 -14.17
N GLY A 324 24.94 13.72 -12.97
CA GLY A 324 25.59 14.74 -12.18
C GLY A 324 25.53 14.40 -10.70
N ASP A 325 25.69 15.39 -9.83
CA ASP A 325 25.75 15.16 -8.39
C ASP A 325 24.39 15.04 -7.73
N LEU A 326 23.31 15.52 -8.37
CA LEU A 326 21.94 15.36 -7.87
C LEU A 326 21.26 14.22 -8.61
N ASP A 327 21.42 13.00 -8.10
CA ASP A 327 20.55 11.90 -8.45
C ASP A 327 19.93 11.27 -7.20
N TRP A 328 18.72 10.75 -7.38
CA TRP A 328 18.00 9.98 -6.39
C TRP A 328 17.50 8.68 -7.01
N GLY A 329 17.37 7.68 -6.17
CA GLY A 329 16.83 6.38 -6.53
C GLY A 329 16.38 5.64 -5.29
N ASN A 330 16.15 4.35 -5.42
CA ASN A 330 15.64 3.55 -4.33
C ASN A 330 16.68 3.41 -3.21
N LEU A 331 16.26 3.63 -1.97
CA LEU A 331 17.02 3.33 -0.76
C LEU A 331 16.30 2.23 0.02
N GLY A 332 16.45 0.98 -0.47
CA GLY A 332 15.83 -0.18 0.15
C GLY A 332 15.14 -1.11 -0.85
N GLY A 333 13.96 -1.61 -0.47
CA GLY A 333 13.18 -2.57 -1.26
C GLY A 333 12.42 -1.91 -2.41
N ASP A 334 12.25 -2.64 -3.51
CA ASP A 334 11.54 -2.20 -4.72
C ASP A 334 10.02 -2.21 -4.55
N GLY A 335 9.31 -1.42 -5.36
CA GLY A 335 7.85 -1.36 -5.33
C GLY A 335 7.26 -0.02 -5.77
N SER A 336 5.93 0.10 -5.61
CA SER A 336 5.14 1.31 -5.91
C SER A 336 5.38 2.46 -4.92
N GLU A 337 6.07 2.23 -3.82
CA GLU A 337 6.45 3.25 -2.84
C GLU A 337 7.80 2.89 -2.23
N GLY A 338 8.56 3.89 -1.79
CA GLY A 338 9.85 3.64 -1.18
C GLY A 338 10.54 4.88 -0.63
N ILE A 339 11.66 4.66 0.04
CA ILE A 339 12.53 5.72 0.56
C ILE A 339 13.51 6.10 -0.54
N VAL A 340 13.75 7.40 -0.75
CA VAL A 340 14.77 7.83 -1.71
C VAL A 340 16.14 8.01 -1.06
N GLY A 341 17.17 7.55 -1.75
CA GLY A 341 18.57 7.75 -1.37
C GLY A 341 19.27 8.72 -2.32
N PRO A 342 20.25 9.49 -1.84
CA PRO A 342 21.08 10.31 -2.69
C PRO A 342 22.11 9.46 -3.45
N LYS A 343 22.86 10.10 -4.34
CA LYS A 343 23.91 9.51 -5.14
C LYS A 343 24.94 8.79 -4.27
N GLY A 344 25.31 7.59 -4.71
CA GLY A 344 26.22 6.71 -3.97
C GLY A 344 25.57 5.97 -2.79
N LYS A 345 24.30 6.27 -2.48
CA LYS A 345 23.49 5.59 -1.46
C LYS A 345 22.23 4.93 -2.04
N ASN A 346 21.93 5.14 -3.32
CA ASN A 346 20.75 4.62 -3.99
C ASN A 346 21.02 3.50 -5.01
N GLY A 347 19.98 2.70 -5.26
CA GLY A 347 19.83 1.81 -6.41
C GLY A 347 18.82 2.34 -7.42
N ASN A 348 18.51 1.54 -8.43
CA ASN A 348 17.36 1.79 -9.31
C ASN A 348 16.07 1.48 -8.55
N ILE A 349 14.98 2.17 -8.90
CA ILE A 349 13.63 1.81 -8.48
C ILE A 349 13.13 0.79 -9.49
N THR A 350 12.96 -0.47 -9.10
CA THR A 350 12.34 -1.49 -9.96
C THR A 350 10.83 -1.46 -9.78
N PHE A 351 10.07 -1.46 -10.88
CA PHE A 351 8.61 -1.44 -10.85
C PHE A 351 8.00 -2.16 -12.06
N ASP A 352 7.06 -3.06 -11.78
CA ASP A 352 6.30 -3.81 -12.78
C ASP A 352 5.03 -3.04 -13.18
N GLY A 353 5.15 -2.20 -14.22
CA GLY A 353 4.08 -1.30 -14.64
C GLY A 353 3.03 -1.92 -15.58
N GLY A 354 3.26 -3.12 -16.11
CA GLY A 354 2.29 -3.81 -16.97
C GLY A 354 1.78 -2.98 -18.16
N ASP A 355 2.62 -2.09 -18.69
CA ASP A 355 2.33 -1.15 -19.79
C ASP A 355 1.16 -0.18 -19.52
N LYS A 356 0.90 0.13 -18.24
CA LYS A 356 -0.11 1.09 -17.81
C LYS A 356 0.49 2.49 -17.61
N THR A 357 -0.39 3.48 -17.47
CA THR A 357 0.00 4.85 -17.13
C THR A 357 -0.05 5.05 -15.63
N TYR A 358 0.97 5.71 -15.10
CA TYR A 358 1.16 5.98 -13.68
C TYR A 358 1.46 7.46 -13.43
N ILE A 359 1.07 7.95 -12.27
CA ILE A 359 1.60 9.18 -11.68
C ILE A 359 2.77 8.77 -10.78
N VAL A 360 3.97 9.18 -11.17
CA VAL A 360 5.20 9.02 -10.37
C VAL A 360 5.43 10.31 -9.59
N THR A 361 5.47 10.22 -8.27
CA THR A 361 5.70 11.32 -7.34
C THR A 361 7.04 11.16 -6.63
N LEU A 362 7.85 12.23 -6.62
CA LEU A 362 9.01 12.39 -5.76
C LEU A 362 8.69 13.45 -4.70
N ASP A 363 8.78 13.09 -3.43
CA ASP A 363 8.62 13.99 -2.29
C ASP A 363 9.93 14.04 -1.49
N LEU A 364 10.72 15.09 -1.75
CA LEU A 364 12.00 15.32 -1.08
C LEU A 364 11.83 15.81 0.35
N ASN A 365 10.65 16.35 0.71
CA ASN A 365 10.35 16.73 2.10
C ASN A 365 10.27 15.47 2.97
N LYS A 366 9.62 14.42 2.45
CA LYS A 366 9.52 13.10 3.10
C LYS A 366 10.68 12.18 2.82
N GLY A 367 11.51 12.48 1.82
CA GLY A 367 12.54 11.55 1.36
C GLY A 367 11.95 10.25 0.83
N ALA A 368 10.89 10.34 0.03
CA ALA A 368 10.14 9.21 -0.47
C ALA A 368 9.73 9.38 -1.94
N TYR A 369 9.40 8.28 -2.59
CA TYR A 369 8.73 8.25 -3.88
C TYR A 369 7.46 7.39 -3.82
N MET A 370 6.54 7.65 -4.74
CA MET A 370 5.32 6.88 -4.93
C MET A 370 5.00 6.75 -6.43
N ILE A 371 4.42 5.62 -6.84
CA ILE A 371 4.02 5.28 -8.21
C ILE A 371 2.59 4.76 -8.12
N GLU A 372 1.64 5.56 -8.59
CA GLU A 372 0.21 5.25 -8.51
C GLU A 372 -0.36 5.09 -9.92
N GLU A 373 -1.16 4.04 -10.16
CA GLU A 373 -1.85 3.91 -11.46
C GLU A 373 -2.69 5.16 -11.69
N ALA A 374 -2.53 5.81 -12.84
CA ALA A 374 -3.22 7.05 -13.11
C ALA A 374 -4.73 6.79 -13.21
N ALA A 375 -5.52 7.63 -12.55
CA ALA A 375 -6.98 7.54 -12.55
C ALA A 375 -7.63 8.93 -12.52
N ILE A 376 -8.87 9.01 -13.01
CA ILE A 376 -9.76 10.17 -12.81
C ILE A 376 -10.95 9.70 -12.00
N TYR A 377 -11.34 10.45 -10.99
CA TYR A 377 -12.45 10.14 -10.11
C TYR A 377 -13.68 10.95 -10.48
N LEU A 378 -14.87 10.38 -10.35
CA LEU A 378 -16.16 11.01 -10.59
C LEU A 378 -16.99 11.00 -9.31
N VAL A 379 -17.55 12.15 -8.95
CA VAL A 379 -18.41 12.32 -7.77
C VAL A 379 -19.56 13.28 -8.10
N GLY A 380 -20.73 13.11 -7.49
CA GLY A 380 -21.91 13.91 -7.77
C GLY A 380 -23.23 13.29 -7.32
N ASP A 381 -24.27 14.09 -7.15
CA ASP A 381 -25.61 13.62 -6.78
C ASP A 381 -26.32 12.80 -7.88
N ALA A 382 -25.83 12.86 -9.12
CA ALA A 382 -26.22 11.94 -10.19
C ALA A 382 -25.71 10.49 -9.97
N THR A 383 -24.76 10.28 -9.06
CA THR A 383 -24.11 8.98 -8.83
C THR A 383 -24.58 8.32 -7.53
N GLU A 384 -24.17 7.06 -7.32
CA GLU A 384 -24.32 6.40 -6.02
C GLU A 384 -23.43 7.00 -4.92
N ALA A 385 -22.26 7.56 -5.28
CA ALA A 385 -21.34 8.18 -4.33
C ALA A 385 -21.89 9.50 -3.74
N GLY A 386 -22.87 10.14 -4.41
CA GLY A 386 -23.29 11.49 -4.05
C GLY A 386 -22.10 12.47 -4.10
N TRP A 387 -22.15 13.54 -3.30
CA TRP A 387 -21.04 14.48 -3.13
C TRP A 387 -20.06 14.04 -2.01
N ASP A 388 -19.66 12.77 -2.02
CA ASP A 388 -18.69 12.19 -1.08
C ASP A 388 -17.37 11.85 -1.81
N ILE A 389 -16.37 12.72 -1.67
CA ILE A 389 -15.08 12.61 -2.37
C ILE A 389 -14.25 11.40 -1.92
N ALA A 390 -14.45 10.91 -0.69
CA ALA A 390 -13.78 9.72 -0.19
C ALA A 390 -14.31 8.45 -0.88
N ASN A 391 -15.57 8.49 -1.33
CA ASN A 391 -16.25 7.42 -2.05
C ASN A 391 -16.36 7.69 -3.56
N ALA A 392 -15.58 8.64 -4.11
CA ALA A 392 -15.60 8.95 -5.53
C ALA A 392 -15.31 7.71 -6.41
N ILE A 393 -16.03 7.63 -7.54
CA ILE A 393 -16.03 6.50 -8.48
C ILE A 393 -14.83 6.64 -9.41
N GLU A 394 -14.03 5.59 -9.54
CA GLU A 394 -12.79 5.61 -10.34
C GLU A 394 -13.06 5.33 -11.84
N LEU A 395 -12.53 6.18 -12.71
CA LEU A 395 -12.34 5.97 -14.14
C LEU A 395 -10.87 5.61 -14.37
N LYS A 396 -10.64 4.44 -14.94
CA LYS A 396 -9.29 3.91 -15.15
C LYS A 396 -8.74 4.28 -16.50
N TRP A 397 -7.45 4.58 -16.57
CA TRP A 397 -6.77 4.78 -17.84
C TRP A 397 -6.88 3.54 -18.73
N ARG A 398 -7.31 3.72 -19.98
CA ARG A 398 -7.38 2.70 -21.02
C ARG A 398 -6.50 3.13 -22.18
N SER A 399 -5.31 2.55 -22.26
CA SER A 399 -4.30 2.87 -23.29
C SER A 399 -4.84 2.65 -24.71
N GLY A 400 -5.65 1.61 -24.92
CA GLY A 400 -6.32 1.33 -26.20
C GLY A 400 -7.27 2.43 -26.68
N HIS A 401 -7.74 3.30 -25.78
CA HIS A 401 -8.60 4.44 -26.07
C HIS A 401 -7.90 5.78 -25.90
N ASN A 402 -6.69 5.80 -25.33
CA ASN A 402 -6.01 7.01 -24.87
C ASN A 402 -6.91 7.88 -23.97
N ALA A 403 -7.65 7.24 -23.06
CA ALA A 403 -8.63 7.91 -22.20
C ALA A 403 -8.86 7.16 -20.88
N TYR A 404 -9.24 7.89 -19.83
CA TYR A 404 -9.85 7.36 -18.62
C TYR A 404 -11.30 6.98 -18.89
N ILE A 405 -11.68 5.71 -18.70
CA ILE A 405 -13.01 5.21 -19.06
C ILE A 405 -13.68 4.47 -17.90
N GLY A 406 -14.96 4.76 -17.69
CA GLY A 406 -15.85 4.03 -16.79
C GLY A 406 -17.23 3.79 -17.43
N TYR A 407 -17.87 2.66 -17.07
CA TYR A 407 -19.30 2.44 -17.34
C TYR A 407 -20.08 2.67 -16.03
N ILE A 408 -20.66 3.85 -15.90
CA ILE A 408 -21.15 4.39 -14.62
C ILE A 408 -22.69 4.53 -14.66
N PRO A 409 -23.42 3.98 -13.69
CA PRO A 409 -24.85 4.25 -13.54
C PRO A 409 -25.07 5.70 -13.08
N LEU A 410 -25.87 6.47 -13.83
CA LEU A 410 -26.27 7.82 -13.47
C LEU A 410 -27.79 7.94 -13.40
N LYS A 411 -28.29 8.67 -12.39
CA LYS A 411 -29.67 9.18 -12.29
C LYS A 411 -29.70 10.69 -12.59
N SER A 412 -30.85 11.33 -12.40
CA SER A 412 -30.98 12.79 -12.43
C SER A 412 -30.13 13.45 -11.33
N GLY A 413 -29.42 14.50 -11.71
CA GLY A 413 -28.46 15.20 -10.86
C GLY A 413 -27.29 15.74 -11.68
N HIS A 414 -26.19 16.01 -10.99
CA HIS A 414 -24.95 16.53 -11.55
C HIS A 414 -23.74 15.72 -11.04
N PHE A 415 -22.60 15.90 -11.70
CA PHE A 415 -21.32 15.31 -11.30
C PHE A 415 -20.14 16.13 -11.78
N LYS A 416 -18.95 15.81 -11.24
CA LYS A 416 -17.65 16.38 -11.61
C LYS A 416 -16.57 15.32 -11.61
N PHE A 417 -15.44 15.65 -12.21
CA PHE A 417 -14.24 14.83 -12.27
C PHE A 417 -13.12 15.39 -11.37
N PHE A 418 -12.27 14.53 -10.81
CA PHE A 418 -11.18 14.90 -9.92
C PHE A 418 -9.94 14.05 -10.23
N PRO A 419 -8.73 14.62 -10.18
CA PRO A 419 -7.51 13.86 -10.43
C PRO A 419 -7.06 13.00 -9.23
N ALA A 420 -7.65 13.19 -8.05
CA ALA A 420 -7.27 12.47 -6.83
C ALA A 420 -8.50 12.08 -6.00
N LYS A 421 -8.47 10.87 -5.43
CA LYS A 421 -9.52 10.39 -4.52
C LYS A 421 -9.39 11.09 -3.17
N GLY A 422 -10.50 11.43 -2.55
CA GLY A 422 -10.50 12.09 -1.24
C GLY A 422 -10.09 13.56 -1.24
N SER A 423 -9.63 14.12 -2.38
CA SER A 423 -9.27 15.53 -2.51
C SER A 423 -10.20 16.27 -3.45
N TRP A 424 -10.63 17.46 -3.02
CA TRP A 424 -11.43 18.38 -3.84
C TRP A 424 -10.58 19.26 -4.76
N ASP A 425 -9.25 19.21 -4.63
CA ASP A 425 -8.35 20.06 -5.39
C ASP A 425 -8.39 19.73 -6.88
N ASN A 426 -8.35 20.77 -7.72
CA ASN A 426 -8.35 20.65 -9.18
C ASN A 426 -9.61 19.94 -9.74
N GLY A 427 -10.76 20.09 -9.05
CA GLY A 427 -12.02 19.53 -9.52
C GLY A 427 -12.46 20.11 -10.86
N MET A 428 -12.66 19.25 -11.85
CA MET A 428 -12.99 19.56 -13.22
C MET A 428 -14.48 19.37 -13.50
N GLY A 429 -15.10 20.38 -14.10
CA GLY A 429 -16.46 20.32 -14.61
C GLY A 429 -16.55 20.96 -15.99
N ARG A 430 -17.74 21.37 -16.41
CA ARG A 430 -17.93 22.07 -17.70
C ARG A 430 -17.35 23.50 -17.63
N ILE A 431 -16.85 24.02 -18.74
CA ILE A 431 -16.38 25.42 -18.85
C ILE A 431 -17.57 26.38 -18.86
N THR A 432 -18.66 26.04 -19.57
CA THR A 432 -19.86 26.89 -19.64
C THR A 432 -21.15 26.12 -19.44
N ASP A 433 -22.20 26.79 -18.99
CA ASP A 433 -23.52 26.16 -18.82
C ASP A 433 -24.19 25.79 -20.15
N SER A 434 -23.63 26.27 -21.26
CA SER A 434 -24.08 25.99 -22.62
C SER A 434 -23.39 24.79 -23.26
N GLU A 435 -22.38 24.20 -22.63
CA GLU A 435 -21.74 23.00 -23.15
C GLU A 435 -22.70 21.81 -23.14
N ASP A 436 -22.57 20.96 -24.16
CA ASP A 436 -23.36 19.74 -24.27
C ASP A 436 -22.99 18.81 -23.10
N PRO A 437 -23.96 18.38 -22.27
CA PRO A 437 -23.69 17.41 -21.20
C PRO A 437 -23.14 16.07 -21.72
N LYS A 438 -23.26 15.77 -23.01
CA LYS A 438 -22.65 14.58 -23.65
C LYS A 438 -21.17 14.72 -23.92
N GLY A 439 -20.59 15.91 -23.81
CA GLY A 439 -19.15 16.10 -23.96
C GLY A 439 -18.74 17.52 -24.28
N GLY A 440 -17.50 17.83 -23.94
CA GLY A 440 -16.93 19.18 -24.08
C GLY A 440 -15.53 19.24 -23.51
N LEU A 441 -15.04 20.46 -23.35
CA LEU A 441 -13.80 20.70 -22.61
C LEU A 441 -14.11 20.72 -21.12
N LEU A 442 -13.15 20.28 -20.32
CA LEU A 442 -13.19 20.42 -18.88
C LEU A 442 -12.47 21.70 -18.45
N GLY A 443 -12.95 22.31 -17.36
CA GLY A 443 -12.32 23.44 -16.69
C GLY A 443 -12.61 23.42 -15.17
N GLY A 444 -11.79 24.12 -14.38
CA GLY A 444 -11.99 24.25 -12.93
C GLY A 444 -12.96 25.38 -12.56
N GLU A 445 -13.48 25.53 -11.34
CA GLU A 445 -13.90 24.54 -10.33
C GLU A 445 -15.43 24.59 -10.13
N ASN A 446 -16.17 25.44 -10.87
CA ASN A 446 -17.46 25.94 -10.39
C ASN A 446 -18.70 25.52 -11.20
N LYS A 447 -18.58 24.55 -12.12
CA LYS A 447 -19.73 24.14 -12.94
C LYS A 447 -19.82 22.63 -13.08
N ASP A 448 -20.80 22.06 -12.42
CA ASP A 448 -21.07 20.64 -12.49
C ASP A 448 -21.62 20.25 -13.87
N ILE A 449 -21.39 19.01 -14.27
CA ILE A 449 -21.91 18.42 -15.50
C ILE A 449 -23.28 17.82 -15.16
N PRO A 450 -24.38 18.29 -15.78
CA PRO A 450 -25.68 17.69 -15.54
C PRO A 450 -25.76 16.33 -16.23
N SER A 451 -26.33 15.34 -15.53
CA SER A 451 -26.68 14.06 -16.12
C SER A 451 -27.72 14.25 -17.23
N THR A 452 -27.56 13.54 -18.33
CA THR A 452 -28.58 13.51 -19.38
C THR A 452 -29.78 12.63 -19.01
N ASN A 453 -29.65 11.80 -17.96
CA ASN A 453 -30.78 11.09 -17.38
C ASN A 453 -31.59 12.05 -16.51
N THR A 454 -32.86 12.24 -16.84
CA THR A 454 -33.76 13.15 -16.10
C THR A 454 -34.64 12.42 -15.08
N THR A 455 -34.48 11.10 -14.94
CA THR A 455 -35.28 10.25 -14.04
C THR A 455 -34.57 9.96 -12.71
N SER A 456 -35.31 9.53 -11.69
CA SER A 456 -34.72 9.10 -10.42
C SER A 456 -33.98 7.76 -10.49
N ASP A 457 -34.26 6.97 -11.52
CA ASP A 457 -33.72 5.63 -11.68
C ASP A 457 -32.38 5.68 -12.39
N PHE A 458 -31.45 4.81 -11.99
CA PHE A 458 -30.14 4.75 -12.59
C PHE A 458 -30.20 4.16 -14.01
N LYS A 459 -29.45 4.78 -14.92
CA LYS A 459 -29.18 4.29 -16.27
C LYS A 459 -27.67 4.23 -16.48
N LEU A 460 -27.18 3.19 -17.15
CA LEU A 460 -25.75 3.02 -17.40
C LEU A 460 -25.25 3.96 -18.52
N TYR A 461 -24.13 4.64 -18.27
CA TYR A 461 -23.45 5.52 -19.22
C TYR A 461 -22.01 5.09 -19.45
N ARG A 462 -21.52 5.21 -20.68
CA ARG A 462 -20.10 5.19 -20.99
C ARG A 462 -19.54 6.60 -20.80
N ILE A 463 -18.63 6.75 -19.86
CA ILE A 463 -17.96 8.02 -19.56
C ILE A 463 -16.49 7.89 -19.90
N ALA A 464 -15.98 8.81 -20.70
CA ALA A 464 -14.57 8.89 -21.08
C ALA A 464 -14.03 10.29 -20.82
N VAL A 465 -12.81 10.39 -20.30
CA VAL A 465 -12.08 11.64 -20.07
C VAL A 465 -10.66 11.49 -20.62
N TRP A 466 -10.18 12.42 -21.43
CA TRP A 466 -8.83 12.36 -22.01
C TRP A 466 -8.23 13.75 -22.12
N TYR A 467 -6.91 13.85 -22.10
CA TYR A 467 -6.23 15.11 -22.35
C TYR A 467 -6.21 15.39 -23.86
N ASP A 468 -6.73 16.56 -24.27
CA ASP A 468 -6.69 17.02 -25.64
C ASP A 468 -5.53 18.00 -25.80
N THR A 469 -4.51 17.58 -26.55
CA THR A 469 -3.27 18.34 -26.73
C THR A 469 -3.51 19.65 -27.46
N ASP A 470 -4.41 19.67 -28.45
CA ASP A 470 -4.68 20.85 -29.27
C ASP A 470 -5.41 21.92 -28.45
N ALA A 471 -6.32 21.51 -27.57
CA ALA A 471 -7.03 22.39 -26.66
C ALA A 471 -6.24 22.71 -25.37
N SER A 472 -5.14 22.00 -25.12
CA SER A 472 -4.37 22.06 -23.88
C SER A 472 -5.23 21.91 -22.62
N SER A 473 -6.27 21.07 -22.71
CA SER A 473 -7.21 20.81 -21.62
C SER A 473 -7.76 19.39 -21.71
N TYR A 474 -8.31 18.89 -20.60
CA TYR A 474 -9.08 17.66 -20.65
C TYR A 474 -10.38 17.86 -21.45
N LYS A 475 -10.78 16.81 -22.18
CA LYS A 475 -12.09 16.63 -22.79
C LYS A 475 -12.81 15.48 -22.11
N TYR A 476 -14.13 15.50 -22.20
CA TYR A 476 -14.96 14.42 -21.72
C TYR A 476 -16.05 14.04 -22.73
N SER A 477 -16.54 12.82 -22.62
CA SER A 477 -17.70 12.30 -23.33
C SER A 477 -18.56 11.45 -22.40
N VAL A 478 -19.87 11.66 -22.45
CA VAL A 478 -20.89 10.97 -21.65
C VAL A 478 -21.95 10.47 -22.61
N LEU A 479 -21.89 9.19 -22.94
CA LEU A 479 -22.79 8.54 -23.89
C LEU A 479 -23.61 7.46 -23.19
N ASP A 480 -24.79 7.17 -23.72
CA ASP A 480 -25.54 6.00 -23.29
C ASP A 480 -24.63 4.75 -23.41
N ALA A 481 -24.61 3.90 -22.38
CA ALA A 481 -23.86 2.66 -22.48
C ALA A 481 -24.61 1.68 -23.39
N GLU A 482 -24.12 1.52 -24.61
CA GLU A 482 -24.61 0.55 -25.57
C GLU A 482 -23.46 -0.12 -26.31
N MET A 483 -23.75 -1.27 -26.90
CA MET A 483 -22.86 -1.96 -27.81
C MET A 483 -23.70 -2.74 -28.82
N VAL A 484 -23.38 -2.61 -30.10
CA VAL A 484 -24.08 -3.30 -31.19
C VAL A 484 -23.11 -4.05 -32.10
N LEU A 485 -23.52 -5.26 -32.48
CA LEU A 485 -22.84 -6.12 -33.44
C LEU A 485 -23.50 -5.99 -34.81
N VAL A 486 -22.69 -5.75 -35.85
CA VAL A 486 -23.14 -5.65 -37.25
C VAL A 486 -22.19 -6.38 -38.17
N GLY A 487 -22.66 -6.79 -39.35
CA GLY A 487 -21.83 -7.43 -40.37
C GLY A 487 -22.62 -8.42 -41.21
N ASP A 488 -22.13 -8.70 -42.42
CA ASP A 488 -22.69 -9.74 -43.30
C ASP A 488 -22.40 -11.16 -42.81
N ALA A 489 -21.49 -11.33 -41.85
CA ALA A 489 -21.36 -12.55 -41.05
C ALA A 489 -22.52 -12.77 -40.07
N THR A 490 -23.39 -11.77 -39.88
CA THR A 490 -24.50 -11.80 -38.90
C THR A 490 -25.84 -11.59 -39.60
N PRO A 491 -26.97 -11.99 -38.98
CA PRO A 491 -28.30 -11.73 -39.53
C PRO A 491 -28.68 -10.24 -39.61
N ALA A 492 -27.93 -9.34 -38.96
CA ALA A 492 -28.18 -7.91 -39.01
C ALA A 492 -27.64 -7.25 -40.30
N GLY A 493 -26.70 -7.90 -41.00
CA GLY A 493 -25.99 -7.27 -42.10
C GLY A 493 -25.26 -5.99 -41.66
N TRP A 494 -24.90 -5.13 -42.62
CA TRP A 494 -24.25 -3.84 -42.37
C TRP A 494 -25.26 -2.72 -42.04
N SER A 495 -26.20 -2.98 -41.12
CA SER A 495 -27.17 -2.00 -40.64
C SER A 495 -26.94 -1.71 -39.15
N ILE A 496 -26.30 -0.57 -38.85
CA ILE A 496 -26.03 -0.17 -37.46
C ILE A 496 -27.29 0.13 -36.65
N ASP A 497 -28.30 0.73 -37.30
CA ASP A 497 -29.59 1.03 -36.65
C ASP A 497 -30.39 -0.24 -36.31
N ASN A 498 -30.08 -1.35 -36.99
CA ASN A 498 -30.72 -2.65 -36.78
C ASN A 498 -29.71 -3.72 -36.30
N GLY A 499 -28.60 -3.32 -35.68
CA GLY A 499 -27.59 -4.25 -35.17
C GLY A 499 -28.12 -5.22 -34.10
N PHE A 500 -27.31 -6.22 -33.75
CA PHE A 500 -27.55 -7.05 -32.57
C PHE A 500 -27.03 -6.33 -31.34
N ASN A 501 -27.92 -5.98 -30.43
CA ASN A 501 -27.52 -5.38 -29.16
C ASN A 501 -26.74 -6.40 -28.32
N MET A 502 -25.84 -5.88 -27.51
CA MET A 502 -25.07 -6.66 -26.55
C MET A 502 -25.43 -6.19 -25.14
N VAL A 503 -25.36 -7.11 -24.17
CA VAL A 503 -25.60 -6.84 -22.76
C VAL A 503 -24.28 -6.58 -22.07
N TYR A 504 -24.22 -5.53 -21.26
CA TYR A 504 -23.07 -5.24 -20.43
C TYR A 504 -22.93 -6.28 -19.32
N ALA A 505 -21.78 -6.96 -19.28
CA ALA A 505 -21.47 -8.03 -18.33
C ALA A 505 -20.50 -7.58 -17.22
N GLY A 506 -20.26 -6.27 -17.07
CA GLY A 506 -19.31 -5.72 -16.11
C GLY A 506 -17.89 -5.61 -16.67
N GLU A 507 -17.06 -4.79 -16.01
CA GLU A 507 -15.64 -4.61 -16.33
C GLU A 507 -15.33 -4.36 -17.83
N GLY A 508 -16.15 -3.57 -18.52
CA GLY A 508 -15.95 -3.28 -19.94
C GLY A 508 -16.36 -4.42 -20.89
N LYS A 509 -16.89 -5.53 -20.38
CA LYS A 509 -17.31 -6.69 -21.18
C LYS A 509 -18.75 -6.54 -21.65
N TRP A 510 -18.98 -6.88 -22.91
CA TRP A 510 -20.31 -6.94 -23.52
C TRP A 510 -20.49 -8.29 -24.18
N VAL A 511 -21.68 -8.88 -24.04
CA VAL A 511 -22.00 -10.22 -24.53
C VAL A 511 -23.19 -10.17 -25.48
N THR A 512 -23.18 -10.97 -26.53
CA THR A 512 -24.37 -11.27 -27.34
C THR A 512 -24.32 -12.70 -27.86
N TYR A 513 -25.45 -13.17 -28.37
CA TYR A 513 -25.57 -14.48 -29.00
C TYR A 513 -26.12 -14.33 -30.41
N ALA A 514 -25.39 -14.85 -31.39
CA ALA A 514 -25.71 -14.69 -32.79
C ALA A 514 -25.61 -16.03 -33.54
N ASP A 515 -26.52 -16.24 -34.50
CA ASP A 515 -26.40 -17.32 -35.49
C ASP A 515 -25.59 -16.77 -36.66
N MET A 516 -24.31 -17.16 -36.73
CA MET A 516 -23.32 -16.63 -37.66
C MET A 516 -23.38 -17.34 -39.01
N ASN A 517 -23.11 -16.60 -40.08
CA ASN A 517 -23.06 -17.12 -41.45
C ASN A 517 -21.70 -17.80 -41.75
N ALA A 518 -21.70 -18.72 -42.72
CA ALA A 518 -20.50 -19.45 -43.16
C ALA A 518 -19.37 -18.56 -43.70
N SER A 519 -19.70 -17.37 -44.18
CA SER A 519 -18.77 -16.37 -44.73
C SER A 519 -19.16 -14.96 -44.31
N GLY A 520 -18.26 -13.99 -44.47
CA GLY A 520 -18.48 -12.58 -44.19
C GLY A 520 -17.60 -12.06 -43.05
N GLY A 521 -17.79 -10.79 -42.70
CA GLY A 521 -17.16 -10.14 -41.57
C GLY A 521 -18.16 -9.40 -40.68
N PHE A 522 -17.70 -8.99 -39.49
CA PHE A 522 -18.48 -8.23 -38.53
C PHE A 522 -17.63 -7.23 -37.74
N LYS A 523 -18.30 -6.34 -36.99
CA LYS A 523 -17.72 -5.32 -36.11
C LYS A 523 -18.63 -5.02 -34.92
N PHE A 524 -18.06 -4.38 -33.91
CA PHE A 524 -18.78 -3.89 -32.73
C PHE A 524 -18.79 -2.36 -32.72
N PHE A 525 -19.87 -1.73 -32.26
CA PHE A 525 -20.00 -0.28 -32.19
C PHE A 525 -20.55 0.14 -30.84
N TYR A 526 -19.93 1.12 -30.18
CA TYR A 526 -20.36 1.61 -28.88
C TYR A 526 -21.37 2.76 -28.95
N GLU A 527 -21.76 3.19 -30.14
CA GLU A 527 -22.79 4.22 -30.36
C GLU A 527 -23.59 3.91 -31.64
N THR A 528 -24.87 3.60 -31.48
CA THR A 528 -25.80 3.27 -32.55
C THR A 528 -25.94 4.47 -33.51
N GLY A 529 -25.91 4.20 -34.82
CA GLY A 529 -25.96 5.26 -35.85
C GLY A 529 -24.62 5.95 -36.10
N ASN A 530 -23.59 5.74 -35.26
CA ASN A 530 -22.28 6.34 -35.43
C ASN A 530 -21.22 5.32 -35.89
N TRP A 531 -20.96 5.28 -37.20
CA TRP A 531 -19.95 4.40 -37.80
C TRP A 531 -18.50 4.70 -37.39
N ASN A 532 -18.23 5.85 -36.75
CA ASN A 532 -16.90 6.15 -36.23
C ASN A 532 -16.67 5.52 -34.83
N SER A 533 -17.70 4.95 -34.21
CA SER A 533 -17.62 4.28 -32.90
C SER A 533 -17.22 2.80 -32.97
N GLY A 534 -16.64 2.37 -34.09
CA GLY A 534 -16.37 0.97 -34.39
C GLY A 534 -15.11 0.42 -33.73
N TYR A 535 -15.19 -0.83 -33.28
CA TYR A 535 -14.05 -1.70 -33.02
C TYR A 535 -13.85 -2.65 -34.19
N LYS A 536 -12.60 -2.81 -34.60
CA LYS A 536 -12.18 -3.68 -35.70
C LYS A 536 -11.06 -4.61 -35.27
N GLU A 537 -10.78 -5.62 -36.09
CA GLU A 537 -9.65 -6.54 -35.85
C GLU A 537 -8.32 -5.80 -36.03
N TYR A 538 -7.44 -5.86 -35.03
CA TYR A 538 -6.15 -5.16 -35.08
C TYR A 538 -5.19 -5.82 -36.09
N ASP A 539 -4.91 -7.11 -35.88
CA ASP A 539 -4.10 -7.92 -36.80
C ASP A 539 -4.55 -9.39 -36.70
N ALA A 540 -5.36 -9.82 -37.66
CA ALA A 540 -5.91 -11.18 -37.69
C ALA A 540 -4.84 -12.27 -37.83
N VAL A 541 -3.64 -11.93 -38.34
CA VAL A 541 -2.58 -12.90 -38.65
C VAL A 541 -1.66 -13.08 -37.46
N ASN A 542 -1.15 -11.97 -36.91
CA ASN A 542 -0.14 -12.03 -35.85
C ASN A 542 -0.74 -11.89 -34.44
N LYS A 543 -1.94 -11.30 -34.32
CA LYS A 543 -2.58 -11.00 -33.03
C LYS A 543 -4.10 -11.28 -33.05
N PRO A 544 -4.52 -12.53 -33.34
CA PRO A 544 -5.93 -12.88 -33.43
C PRO A 544 -6.63 -12.63 -32.09
N GLY A 545 -7.78 -11.96 -32.13
CA GLY A 545 -8.56 -11.63 -30.93
C GLY A 545 -8.29 -10.23 -30.35
N GLU A 546 -7.27 -9.51 -30.83
CA GLU A 546 -7.02 -8.11 -30.46
C GLU A 546 -7.84 -7.14 -31.34
N LEU A 547 -8.27 -6.03 -30.72
CA LEU A 547 -9.07 -4.98 -31.35
C LEU A 547 -8.29 -3.68 -31.47
N SER A 548 -8.69 -2.86 -32.44
CA SER A 548 -8.36 -1.44 -32.47
C SER A 548 -9.61 -0.59 -32.61
N LEU A 549 -9.50 0.68 -32.23
CA LEU A 549 -10.47 1.70 -32.60
C LEU A 549 -10.29 2.09 -34.07
N GLU A 550 -11.26 2.85 -34.58
CA GLU A 550 -11.45 3.35 -35.95
C GLU A 550 -12.47 2.55 -36.78
N GLY A 551 -13.53 3.25 -37.20
CA GLY A 551 -14.45 2.77 -38.22
C GLY A 551 -13.71 2.60 -39.56
N GLY A 552 -13.60 1.37 -40.04
CA GLY A 552 -12.90 1.07 -41.30
C GLY A 552 -12.37 -0.37 -41.34
N ASP A 553 -11.76 -0.80 -42.43
CA ASP A 553 -11.21 -2.16 -42.57
C ASP A 553 -9.94 -2.38 -41.70
N PRO A 554 -9.61 -3.65 -41.36
CA PRO A 554 -10.31 -4.89 -41.72
C PRO A 554 -11.51 -5.21 -40.80
N ASN A 555 -12.49 -5.94 -41.33
CA ASN A 555 -13.57 -6.52 -40.52
C ASN A 555 -13.07 -7.75 -39.74
N ILE A 556 -13.74 -8.07 -38.63
CA ILE A 556 -13.51 -9.34 -37.93
C ILE A 556 -14.09 -10.47 -38.77
N SER A 557 -13.30 -11.50 -39.08
CA SER A 557 -13.78 -12.63 -39.88
C SER A 557 -14.75 -13.52 -39.11
N THR A 558 -15.78 -14.02 -39.80
CA THR A 558 -16.72 -15.01 -39.23
C THR A 558 -15.98 -16.23 -38.66
N PRO A 559 -16.42 -16.80 -37.51
CA PRO A 559 -15.91 -18.09 -37.04
C PRO A 559 -16.40 -19.29 -37.87
N GLY A 560 -17.27 -19.06 -38.86
CA GLY A 560 -17.98 -20.08 -39.62
C GLY A 560 -19.45 -20.17 -39.20
N GLU A 561 -20.22 -21.00 -39.90
CA GLU A 561 -21.65 -21.14 -39.63
C GLU A 561 -21.90 -21.75 -38.25
N GLY A 562 -22.82 -21.17 -37.48
CA GLY A 562 -23.19 -21.72 -36.18
C GLY A 562 -23.75 -20.71 -35.19
N TYR A 563 -24.21 -21.22 -34.04
CA TYR A 563 -24.69 -20.40 -32.94
C TYR A 563 -23.54 -20.09 -31.97
N TYR A 564 -23.18 -18.81 -31.82
CA TYR A 564 -22.02 -18.38 -31.04
C TYR A 564 -22.42 -17.42 -29.91
N LYS A 565 -21.72 -17.54 -28.78
CA LYS A 565 -21.56 -16.46 -27.81
C LYS A 565 -20.38 -15.60 -28.21
N LEU A 566 -20.64 -14.31 -28.37
CA LEU A 566 -19.63 -13.31 -28.71
C LEU A 566 -19.45 -12.40 -27.50
N THR A 567 -18.20 -12.20 -27.08
CA THR A 567 -17.85 -11.27 -26.00
C THR A 567 -16.81 -10.28 -26.50
N ILE A 568 -17.03 -8.99 -26.29
CA ILE A 568 -16.02 -7.94 -26.48
C ILE A 568 -15.63 -7.39 -25.10
N ASP A 569 -14.34 -7.23 -24.86
CA ASP A 569 -13.77 -6.55 -23.70
C ASP A 569 -13.18 -5.22 -24.17
N THR A 570 -13.90 -4.13 -23.91
CA THR A 570 -13.48 -2.79 -24.34
C THR A 570 -12.36 -2.21 -23.48
N TYR A 571 -12.09 -2.76 -22.31
CA TYR A 571 -10.98 -2.28 -21.47
C TYR A 571 -9.65 -2.88 -21.91
N ASN A 572 -9.66 -4.15 -22.29
CA ASN A 572 -8.48 -4.89 -22.74
C ASN A 572 -8.33 -4.95 -24.26
N MET A 573 -9.21 -4.28 -25.02
CA MET A 573 -9.20 -4.28 -26.49
C MET A 573 -9.17 -5.69 -27.08
N SER A 574 -10.05 -6.58 -26.61
CA SER A 574 -10.09 -7.97 -27.09
C SER A 574 -11.50 -8.49 -27.31
N TYR A 575 -11.62 -9.62 -28.01
CA TYR A 575 -12.90 -10.28 -28.21
C TYR A 575 -12.77 -11.81 -28.27
N THR A 576 -13.86 -12.53 -27.99
CA THR A 576 -13.94 -13.99 -28.07
C THR A 576 -15.16 -14.46 -28.87
N LYS A 577 -15.03 -15.66 -29.45
CA LYS A 577 -16.03 -16.34 -30.27
C LYS A 577 -16.19 -17.78 -29.79
N GLU A 578 -17.24 -18.07 -29.04
CA GLU A 578 -17.48 -19.41 -28.47
C GLU A 578 -18.65 -20.10 -29.18
N LEU A 579 -18.39 -21.25 -29.81
CA LEU A 579 -19.44 -22.05 -30.45
C LEU A 579 -20.30 -22.76 -29.39
N ILE A 580 -21.60 -22.49 -29.39
CA ILE A 580 -22.57 -23.20 -28.56
C ILE A 580 -23.17 -24.36 -29.37
N ALA A 581 -22.43 -25.47 -29.41
CA ALA A 581 -22.81 -26.66 -30.18
C ALA A 581 -24.14 -27.29 -29.71
N THR A 582 -24.51 -27.09 -28.44
CA THR A 582 -25.73 -27.66 -27.85
C THR A 582 -27.00 -26.96 -28.34
N ARG A 583 -26.90 -25.71 -28.82
CA ARG A 583 -28.02 -24.85 -29.22
C ARG A 583 -29.19 -24.92 -28.22
N LYS A 584 -28.91 -24.87 -26.91
CA LYS A 584 -29.99 -24.85 -25.92
C LYS A 584 -30.58 -23.46 -25.78
N MET A 585 -31.89 -23.41 -25.60
CA MET A 585 -32.63 -22.20 -25.23
C MET A 585 -33.76 -22.56 -24.29
N TYR A 586 -34.14 -21.63 -23.41
CA TYR A 586 -35.08 -21.89 -22.34
C TYR A 586 -36.16 -20.81 -22.26
N LEU A 587 -37.43 -21.21 -22.20
CA LEU A 587 -38.53 -20.33 -21.84
C LEU A 587 -38.61 -20.25 -20.32
N VAL A 588 -38.58 -19.04 -19.77
CA VAL A 588 -38.77 -18.79 -18.32
C VAL A 588 -39.81 -17.70 -18.14
N GLY A 589 -40.80 -17.96 -17.29
CA GLY A 589 -41.91 -17.06 -17.06
C GLY A 589 -42.96 -17.66 -16.13
N SER A 590 -44.18 -17.12 -16.15
CA SER A 590 -45.29 -17.71 -15.41
C SER A 590 -45.56 -19.19 -15.72
N PRO A 591 -45.35 -19.74 -16.94
CA PRO A 591 -45.55 -21.18 -17.19
C PRO A 591 -44.66 -22.10 -16.36
N ASN A 592 -43.50 -21.62 -15.89
CA ASN A 592 -42.60 -22.36 -15.00
C ASN A 592 -42.33 -21.65 -13.66
N GLY A 593 -43.17 -20.67 -13.29
CA GLY A 593 -43.07 -19.95 -12.02
C GLY A 593 -41.86 -19.02 -11.88
N TRP A 594 -41.33 -18.47 -12.99
CA TRP A 594 -40.16 -17.57 -13.02
C TRP A 594 -38.87 -18.19 -12.45
N ASN A 595 -38.74 -19.52 -12.49
CA ASN A 595 -37.52 -20.21 -12.06
C ASN A 595 -36.50 -20.31 -13.21
N ILE A 596 -35.46 -19.48 -13.16
CA ILE A 596 -34.39 -19.43 -14.19
C ILE A 596 -33.56 -20.70 -14.28
N ASN A 597 -33.51 -21.50 -13.21
CA ASN A 597 -32.80 -22.78 -13.18
C ASN A 597 -33.64 -23.94 -13.71
N GLU A 598 -34.96 -23.75 -13.82
CA GLU A 598 -35.93 -24.75 -14.30
C GLU A 598 -36.63 -24.26 -15.56
N GLY A 599 -35.91 -23.53 -16.42
CA GLY A 599 -36.41 -23.06 -17.70
C GLY A 599 -36.85 -24.21 -18.61
N ILE A 600 -37.95 -24.00 -19.33
CA ILE A 600 -38.51 -25.01 -20.24
C ILE A 600 -37.68 -24.99 -21.52
N GLU A 601 -36.92 -26.07 -21.77
CA GLU A 601 -36.03 -26.17 -22.92
C GLU A 601 -36.81 -26.19 -24.26
N LEU A 602 -36.42 -25.32 -25.19
CA LEU A 602 -36.90 -25.34 -26.57
C LEU A 602 -36.09 -26.37 -27.38
N ILE A 603 -36.73 -27.01 -28.34
CA ILE A 603 -36.14 -28.02 -29.21
C ILE A 603 -35.60 -27.36 -30.49
N TRP A 604 -34.32 -27.55 -30.78
CA TRP A 604 -33.69 -27.07 -32.01
C TRP A 604 -34.21 -27.83 -33.25
N ASP A 605 -34.71 -27.10 -34.25
CA ASP A 605 -35.05 -27.58 -35.58
C ASP A 605 -33.99 -27.14 -36.59
N ALA A 606 -33.09 -28.07 -36.92
CA ALA A 606 -32.00 -27.87 -37.87
C ALA A 606 -32.46 -27.65 -39.33
N THR A 607 -33.70 -27.99 -39.67
CA THR A 607 -34.22 -27.79 -41.04
C THR A 607 -34.55 -26.33 -41.28
N ASN A 608 -35.08 -25.66 -40.26
CA ASN A 608 -35.59 -24.30 -40.35
C ASN A 608 -34.70 -23.26 -39.65
N ASN A 609 -33.62 -23.71 -39.00
CA ASN A 609 -32.73 -22.92 -38.16
C ASN A 609 -33.49 -22.11 -37.10
N GLU A 610 -34.33 -22.80 -36.33
CA GLU A 610 -35.18 -22.21 -35.30
C GLU A 610 -35.39 -23.15 -34.10
N TRP A 611 -35.69 -22.58 -32.95
CA TRP A 611 -36.06 -23.29 -31.73
C TRP A 611 -37.59 -23.37 -31.63
N THR A 612 -38.08 -24.54 -31.23
CA THR A 612 -39.51 -24.85 -31.19
C THR A 612 -39.94 -25.35 -29.81
N LEU A 613 -41.12 -24.92 -29.36
CA LEU A 613 -41.73 -25.41 -28.11
C LEU A 613 -43.24 -25.48 -28.27
N THR A 614 -43.84 -26.62 -27.97
CA THR A 614 -45.29 -26.77 -27.87
C THR A 614 -45.69 -26.79 -26.41
N ILE A 615 -46.52 -25.84 -25.98
CA ILE A 615 -46.89 -25.63 -24.58
C ILE A 615 -48.31 -25.07 -24.43
N ASP A 616 -48.99 -25.43 -23.34
CA ASP A 616 -50.24 -24.78 -22.94
C ASP A 616 -49.93 -23.45 -22.23
N LEU A 617 -50.47 -22.35 -22.77
CA LEU A 617 -50.38 -21.03 -22.17
C LEU A 617 -51.74 -20.58 -21.66
N THR A 618 -51.75 -19.89 -20.53
CA THR A 618 -52.89 -19.12 -20.02
C THR A 618 -52.96 -17.74 -20.69
N ALA A 619 -54.12 -17.08 -20.61
CA ALA A 619 -54.32 -15.79 -21.28
C ALA A 619 -53.39 -14.68 -20.76
N ASP A 620 -52.98 -14.77 -19.50
CA ASP A 620 -52.19 -13.75 -18.81
C ASP A 620 -50.72 -14.18 -18.62
N ASP A 621 -50.30 -15.28 -19.26
CA ASP A 621 -48.92 -15.74 -19.12
C ASP A 621 -47.93 -14.70 -19.66
N ALA A 622 -46.83 -14.54 -18.93
CA ALA A 622 -45.73 -13.65 -19.25
C ALA A 622 -44.40 -14.42 -19.14
N PHE A 623 -43.53 -14.33 -20.14
CA PHE A 623 -42.28 -15.09 -20.20
C PHE A 623 -41.20 -14.42 -21.06
N LYS A 624 -39.99 -14.98 -21.00
CA LYS A 624 -38.80 -14.63 -21.79
C LYS A 624 -38.12 -15.89 -22.30
N ILE A 625 -37.27 -15.75 -23.32
CA ILE A 625 -36.42 -16.83 -23.83
C ILE A 625 -34.97 -16.50 -23.48
N PHE A 626 -34.22 -17.47 -22.97
CA PHE A 626 -32.85 -17.33 -22.46
C PHE A 626 -31.90 -18.27 -23.20
N ALA A 627 -30.69 -17.78 -23.49
CA ALA A 627 -29.61 -18.59 -24.07
C ALA A 627 -28.95 -19.51 -23.03
N GLU A 628 -28.96 -19.13 -21.75
CA GLU A 628 -28.29 -19.86 -20.68
C GLU A 628 -29.25 -20.10 -19.49
N ALA A 629 -29.30 -21.34 -19.01
CA ALA A 629 -30.00 -21.67 -17.78
C ALA A 629 -29.29 -21.02 -16.58
N GLY A 630 -30.05 -20.49 -15.63
CA GLY A 630 -29.51 -19.81 -14.44
C GLY A 630 -29.01 -18.37 -14.68
N ASN A 631 -28.97 -17.87 -15.92
CA ASN A 631 -28.43 -16.55 -16.24
C ASN A 631 -29.49 -15.59 -16.79
N TRP A 632 -29.94 -14.65 -15.96
CA TRP A 632 -30.93 -13.63 -16.33
C TRP A 632 -30.45 -12.62 -17.38
N ASP A 633 -29.14 -12.45 -17.54
CA ASP A 633 -28.57 -11.53 -18.54
C ASP A 633 -28.54 -12.15 -19.94
N SER A 634 -28.90 -13.43 -20.07
CA SER A 634 -28.96 -14.16 -21.34
C SER A 634 -30.33 -14.09 -22.06
N GLY A 635 -31.23 -13.21 -21.60
CA GLY A 635 -32.60 -13.10 -22.09
C GLY A 635 -32.77 -12.25 -23.36
N PHE A 636 -33.65 -12.70 -24.27
CA PHE A 636 -34.04 -11.97 -25.49
C PHE A 636 -35.36 -11.22 -25.33
N LYS A 637 -35.53 -10.11 -26.06
CA LYS A 637 -36.77 -9.31 -26.14
C LYS A 637 -37.03 -8.74 -27.54
N PHE A 638 -38.22 -8.19 -27.77
CA PHE A 638 -38.54 -7.45 -29.01
C PHE A 638 -38.36 -5.95 -28.83
N LYS A 639 -37.68 -5.30 -29.79
CA LYS A 639 -37.59 -3.84 -29.91
C LYS A 639 -37.94 -3.46 -31.35
N TYR A 640 -38.91 -2.54 -31.51
CA TYR A 640 -39.44 -2.15 -32.82
C TYR A 640 -39.85 -3.34 -33.71
N GLU A 641 -40.52 -4.33 -33.12
CA GLU A 641 -40.98 -5.56 -33.82
C GLU A 641 -39.85 -6.47 -34.33
N MET A 642 -38.58 -6.19 -33.99
CA MET A 642 -37.43 -7.05 -34.28
C MET A 642 -36.86 -7.69 -33.02
N LEU A 643 -36.39 -8.94 -33.16
CA LEU A 643 -35.74 -9.66 -32.06
C LEU A 643 -34.38 -9.03 -31.72
N SER A 644 -34.18 -8.71 -30.44
CA SER A 644 -32.98 -8.08 -29.89
C SER A 644 -32.55 -8.75 -28.57
N PHE A 645 -31.27 -8.62 -28.25
CA PHE A 645 -30.63 -9.14 -27.04
C PHE A 645 -30.31 -7.96 -26.12
N GLU A 646 -31.08 -7.76 -25.05
CA GLU A 646 -30.89 -6.60 -24.16
C GLU A 646 -31.09 -6.90 -22.66
N GLY A 647 -31.46 -8.13 -22.27
CA GLY A 647 -31.88 -8.39 -20.88
C GLY A 647 -33.09 -7.54 -20.43
N GLY A 648 -33.64 -7.82 -19.25
CA GLY A 648 -34.70 -6.99 -18.64
C GLY A 648 -36.07 -7.02 -19.34
N ASP A 649 -36.95 -6.07 -18.98
CA ASP A 649 -38.36 -5.96 -19.40
C ASP A 649 -38.58 -5.21 -20.74
N PRO A 650 -39.76 -5.35 -21.40
CA PRO A 650 -40.96 -6.09 -20.98
C PRO A 650 -40.90 -7.60 -21.27
N ASN A 651 -41.71 -8.35 -20.50
CA ASN A 651 -41.99 -9.75 -20.78
C ASN A 651 -42.83 -9.91 -22.05
N MET A 652 -42.67 -11.04 -22.73
CA MET A 652 -43.59 -11.45 -23.80
C MET A 652 -44.86 -12.01 -23.18
N SER A 653 -46.02 -11.72 -23.79
CA SER A 653 -47.32 -12.20 -23.31
C SER A 653 -47.96 -13.17 -24.29
N THR A 654 -48.87 -14.01 -23.80
CA THR A 654 -49.71 -14.87 -24.64
C THR A 654 -50.49 -14.04 -25.67
N PRO A 655 -50.41 -14.35 -26.98
CA PRO A 655 -50.96 -13.46 -28.01
C PRO A 655 -52.48 -13.56 -28.21
N GLU A 656 -53.11 -14.74 -28.07
CA GLU A 656 -54.54 -14.94 -28.40
C GLU A 656 -55.30 -15.80 -27.36
N GLY A 657 -55.25 -15.37 -26.11
CA GLY A 657 -55.93 -16.04 -24.98
C GLY A 657 -55.39 -17.43 -24.68
N ALA A 658 -56.01 -18.13 -23.74
CA ALA A 658 -55.54 -19.45 -23.32
C ALA A 658 -55.62 -20.48 -24.48
N GLY A 659 -54.66 -21.41 -24.51
CA GLY A 659 -54.62 -22.51 -25.48
C GLY A 659 -53.27 -23.18 -25.59
N ASN A 660 -53.21 -24.22 -26.45
CA ASN A 660 -51.97 -24.90 -26.79
C ASN A 660 -51.29 -24.17 -27.95
N TYR A 661 -50.03 -23.76 -27.77
CA TYR A 661 -49.28 -23.00 -28.76
C TYR A 661 -48.01 -23.73 -29.17
N THR A 662 -47.71 -23.68 -30.45
CA THR A 662 -46.36 -23.92 -30.98
C THR A 662 -45.64 -22.58 -31.10
N ILE A 663 -44.62 -22.39 -30.27
CA ILE A 663 -43.71 -21.25 -30.26
C ILE A 663 -42.53 -21.57 -31.17
N LYS A 664 -42.19 -20.67 -32.10
CA LYS A 664 -40.99 -20.78 -32.94
C LYS A 664 -40.15 -19.53 -32.83
N PHE A 665 -38.89 -19.70 -32.41
CA PHE A 665 -37.93 -18.63 -32.17
C PHE A 665 -36.72 -18.79 -33.11
N SER A 666 -36.36 -17.76 -33.87
CA SER A 666 -35.24 -17.80 -34.80
C SER A 666 -34.37 -16.56 -34.69
N LEU A 667 -33.09 -16.75 -34.37
CA LEU A 667 -32.09 -15.68 -34.42
C LEU A 667 -31.66 -15.35 -35.85
N ALA A 668 -31.59 -16.37 -36.72
CA ALA A 668 -31.27 -16.19 -38.14
C ALA A 668 -32.31 -15.32 -38.86
N LYS A 669 -33.60 -15.52 -38.57
CA LYS A 669 -34.70 -14.71 -39.16
C LYS A 669 -35.06 -13.50 -38.31
N ARG A 670 -34.59 -13.45 -37.06
CA ARG A 670 -34.94 -12.46 -36.03
C ARG A 670 -36.43 -12.40 -35.73
N THR A 671 -37.06 -13.57 -35.64
CA THR A 671 -38.52 -13.73 -35.47
C THR A 671 -38.87 -14.58 -34.25
N LEU A 672 -40.01 -14.29 -33.64
CA LEU A 672 -40.73 -15.16 -32.72
C LEU A 672 -42.17 -15.26 -33.22
N THR A 673 -42.68 -16.47 -33.38
CA THR A 673 -44.04 -16.70 -33.84
C THR A 673 -44.77 -17.67 -32.93
N PHE A 674 -46.08 -17.47 -32.82
CA PHE A 674 -46.99 -18.28 -32.04
C PHE A 674 -48.04 -18.84 -32.98
N THR A 675 -48.19 -20.16 -33.02
CA THR A 675 -49.25 -20.83 -33.76
C THR A 675 -50.13 -21.58 -32.77
N LYS A 676 -51.41 -21.21 -32.68
CA LYS A 676 -52.39 -21.91 -31.84
C LYS A 676 -52.76 -23.23 -32.52
N ASN A 677 -52.65 -24.35 -31.79
CA ASN A 677 -52.88 -25.70 -32.30
C ASN A 677 -54.35 -26.13 -32.24
#